data_AF-A0A930T5S5-F1
#
_entry.id   AF-A0A930T5S5-F1
#
_cell.length_a   1.000
_cell.length_b   1.000
_cell.length_c   1.000
_cell.angle_alpha   90.00
_cell.angle_beta   90.00
_cell.angle_gamma   90.00
#
_symmetry.space_group_name_H-M   'P 1'
#
loop_
_entity.id
_entity.type
_entity.pdbx_description
1 polymer ?
#
loop_
_entity_poly.entity_id
_entity_poly.type
_entity_poly.pdbx_seq_one_letter_code
_entity_poly.pdbx_strand_id
1 'polypeptide(L)'
;MQYLVYAIIVFVLLAIITYVIAFLSVFKSIFRRPKYKVCNSKEVPIYFKQIFKVGISELEELGFKACCYVQVESVIEIYPPTLVEILLYNQALKSYAKVGIRYPVEPVNLFDIEFYTFFQDGSLLVTMNGKADGLIGEMPNFTVQDAYTGETLVQWQLHQEGIEKLNTTKSAIGLAPDKFAVALEKHGNNYLDYLFKAGKLRLVGERKYSPTLQVAWKVAKKLINSKNKVSQILTHRSNAAKTNPTIRVDIPVELEVKCFKRMESQNQGLVDGKFRAWMLLVSFGLFLVSYIHMFELHNLAIFVLVIMLHEAGHVIAMKLCGYHDTSMLFLPFLGAVATAKEKYDTTLAQNVWVLLAGPLPGLILGIVLALIPSNQSDLFWIKDSAWMLIGLNLINLLPIYPLDGGKIANLLVFSRFAYSDVLFKMFGLLVLGCLSIFQPVLIIFVILTAFSIPSSFRAAKANSKLQRLLKKSKPSNSDNLVNHIFIFLKQFGYNNQPITSKNFIVKDIIRRYNESQGKWITRVSLIILYCCSLIGGFTGSLYAIAPNTINLLSEIPYILENPRQHRERFLSKQKQEIQKATATLQKNPNDVNTYIKRAKAFKTLRDNKGALEDYNQIVRLQPLKAQHRITRAFLNSQLGNIKAEMQDYDYLLKHNYQPQIIYAKRAEARTKLRDYKGAISDYSQVIKLKPQNSWNYINRGYARIHLKDYNGALTDANKAIQLQPQEYSAYALRSQVYTELGNSTAANTDKQKAIALEKAWEETRQD
;
A
#
# COMPACT_ATOMS: atom_id res chain seq x y z
N MET A 1 8.52 0.18 19.35
CA MET A 1 8.44 1.65 19.14
C MET A 1 8.32 2.04 17.67
N GLN A 2 9.27 1.69 16.78
CA GLN A 2 9.17 2.05 15.34
C GLN A 2 7.87 1.58 14.66
N TYR A 3 7.42 0.35 14.92
CA TYR A 3 6.14 -0.19 14.40
C TYR A 3 4.91 0.64 14.79
N LEU A 4 4.88 1.15 16.03
CA LEU A 4 3.78 1.97 16.54
C LEU A 4 3.78 3.35 15.86
N VAL A 5 4.96 3.91 15.61
CA VAL A 5 5.11 5.18 14.88
C VAL A 5 4.58 5.05 13.45
N TYR A 6 4.91 3.97 12.73
CA TYR A 6 4.37 3.72 11.39
C TYR A 6 2.84 3.62 11.38
N ALA A 7 2.27 2.87 12.33
CA ALA A 7 0.81 2.74 12.44
C ALA A 7 0.12 4.09 12.71
N ILE A 8 0.70 4.92 13.60
CA ILE A 8 0.18 6.27 13.89
C ILE A 8 0.27 7.16 12.65
N ILE A 9 1.39 7.16 11.93
CA ILE A 9 1.56 7.96 10.71
C ILE A 9 0.52 7.54 9.65
N VAL A 10 0.32 6.24 9.44
CA VAL A 10 -0.68 5.73 8.50
C VAL A 10 -2.09 6.16 8.92
N PHE A 11 -2.43 6.06 10.21
CA PHE A 11 -3.73 6.50 10.72
C PHE A 11 -3.97 8.01 10.50
N VAL A 12 -2.98 8.85 10.80
CA VAL A 12 -3.04 10.29 10.57
C VAL A 12 -3.18 10.61 9.08
N LEU A 13 -2.43 9.92 8.21
CA LEU A 13 -2.56 10.08 6.76
C LEU A 13 -3.97 9.70 6.27
N LEU A 14 -4.55 8.60 6.74
CA LEU A 14 -5.91 8.18 6.38
C LEU A 14 -6.96 9.21 6.85
N ALA A 15 -6.78 9.80 8.03
CA ALA A 15 -7.63 10.88 8.53
C ALA A 15 -7.53 12.12 7.62
N ILE A 16 -6.32 12.56 7.28
CA ILE A 16 -6.09 13.70 6.38
C ILE A 16 -6.72 13.45 5.01
N ILE A 17 -6.53 12.26 4.44
CA ILE A 17 -7.13 11.87 3.15
C ILE A 17 -8.65 11.99 3.20
N THR A 18 -9.27 11.59 4.31
CA THR A 18 -10.74 11.71 4.48
C THR A 18 -11.20 13.17 4.42
N TYR A 19 -10.47 14.08 5.10
CA TYR A 19 -10.74 15.52 5.04
C TYR A 19 -10.53 16.10 3.64
N VAL A 20 -9.46 15.71 2.97
CA VAL A 20 -9.15 16.17 1.60
C VAL A 20 -10.22 15.70 0.61
N ILE A 21 -10.66 14.44 0.67
CA ILE A 21 -11.72 13.92 -0.21
C ILE A 21 -13.04 14.68 0.02
N ALA A 22 -13.44 14.88 1.28
CA ALA A 22 -14.64 15.64 1.60
C ALA A 22 -14.54 17.09 1.10
N PHE A 23 -13.39 17.73 1.32
CA PHE A 23 -13.11 19.08 0.82
C PHE A 23 -13.23 19.17 -0.70
N LEU A 24 -12.58 18.26 -1.43
CA LEU A 24 -12.61 18.26 -2.90
C LEU A 24 -14.02 18.01 -3.44
N SER A 25 -14.77 17.10 -2.81
CA SER A 25 -16.16 16.82 -3.16
C SER A 25 -17.03 18.08 -3.04
N VAL A 26 -16.90 18.81 -1.93
CA VAL A 26 -17.64 20.08 -1.74
C VAL A 26 -17.12 21.16 -2.71
N PHE A 27 -15.81 21.33 -2.84
CA PHE A 27 -15.21 22.37 -3.68
C PHE A 27 -15.60 22.23 -5.15
N LYS A 28 -15.75 21.00 -5.64
CA LYS A 28 -16.11 20.70 -7.03
C LYS A 28 -17.61 20.57 -7.27
N SER A 29 -18.42 20.59 -6.22
CA SER A 29 -19.86 20.61 -6.39
C SER A 29 -20.28 21.84 -7.19
N ILE A 30 -21.10 21.61 -8.21
CA ILE A 30 -21.62 22.65 -9.08
C ILE A 30 -23.01 23.01 -8.60
N PHE A 31 -23.23 24.30 -8.40
CA PHE A 31 -24.49 24.89 -8.01
C PHE A 31 -25.14 25.52 -9.23
N ARG A 32 -26.44 25.27 -9.40
CA ARG A 32 -27.28 25.84 -10.47
C ARG A 32 -28.60 26.30 -9.89
N ARG A 33 -29.29 27.18 -10.60
CA ARG A 33 -30.64 27.61 -10.23
C ARG A 33 -31.58 26.40 -10.22
N PRO A 34 -32.30 26.13 -9.11
CA PRO A 34 -33.18 24.99 -9.04
C PRO A 34 -34.42 25.21 -9.91
N LYS A 35 -35.10 24.13 -10.28
CA LYS A 35 -36.40 24.18 -10.95
C LYS A 35 -37.35 23.16 -10.36
N TYR A 36 -38.60 23.56 -10.19
CA TYR A 36 -39.64 22.71 -9.65
C TYR A 36 -40.82 22.66 -10.62
N LYS A 37 -41.12 21.46 -11.13
CA LYS A 37 -42.26 21.24 -12.02
C LYS A 37 -43.25 20.27 -11.39
N VAL A 38 -44.45 20.74 -11.09
CA VAL A 38 -45.56 19.88 -10.67
C VAL A 38 -45.93 18.96 -11.82
N CYS A 39 -46.04 17.67 -11.53
CA CYS A 39 -46.25 16.62 -12.53
C CYS A 39 -47.57 15.90 -12.28
N ASN A 40 -48.20 15.45 -13.36
CA ASN A 40 -49.34 14.55 -13.25
C ASN A 40 -48.86 13.17 -12.80
N SER A 41 -49.64 12.48 -11.97
CA SER A 41 -49.38 11.08 -11.59
C SER A 41 -49.05 10.21 -12.81
N LYS A 42 -49.72 10.37 -13.95
CA LYS A 42 -49.45 9.57 -15.17
C LYS A 42 -48.02 9.70 -15.71
N GLU A 43 -47.34 10.82 -15.48
CA GLU A 43 -45.98 11.10 -15.96
C GLU A 43 -44.89 10.46 -15.08
N VAL A 44 -45.27 9.99 -13.88
CA VAL A 44 -44.34 9.42 -12.91
C VAL A 44 -44.22 7.91 -13.12
N PRO A 45 -43.00 7.37 -13.24
CA PRO A 45 -42.80 5.93 -13.37
C PRO A 45 -43.45 5.12 -12.24
N ILE A 46 -44.00 3.96 -12.58
CA ILE A 46 -44.78 3.12 -11.65
C ILE A 46 -43.98 2.75 -10.39
N TYR A 47 -42.69 2.44 -10.53
CA TYR A 47 -41.85 2.06 -9.38
C TYR A 47 -41.69 3.20 -8.36
N PHE A 48 -41.68 4.47 -8.78
CA PHE A 48 -41.65 5.59 -7.83
C PHE A 48 -42.94 5.65 -7.02
N LYS A 49 -44.10 5.44 -7.68
CA LYS A 49 -45.39 5.42 -6.99
C LYS A 49 -45.45 4.32 -5.95
N GLN A 50 -44.94 3.13 -6.28
CA GLN A 50 -44.90 1.99 -5.35
C GLN A 50 -43.99 2.26 -4.15
N ILE A 51 -42.77 2.77 -4.39
CA ILE A 51 -41.83 3.10 -3.32
C ILE A 51 -42.44 4.15 -2.38
N PHE A 52 -42.94 5.27 -2.92
CA PHE A 52 -43.43 6.38 -2.09
C PHE A 52 -44.61 6.01 -1.20
N LYS A 53 -45.38 4.93 -1.50
CA LYS A 53 -46.46 4.48 -0.61
C LYS A 53 -46.03 4.30 0.84
N VAL A 54 -44.82 3.78 1.08
CA VAL A 54 -44.32 3.56 2.44
C VAL A 54 -44.04 4.90 3.16
N GLY A 55 -43.44 5.87 2.46
CA GLY A 55 -43.22 7.20 3.01
C GLY A 55 -44.51 8.01 3.17
N ILE A 56 -45.51 7.77 2.32
CA ILE A 56 -46.83 8.39 2.41
C ILE A 56 -47.58 7.87 3.65
N SER A 57 -47.61 6.56 3.89
CA SER A 57 -48.33 5.99 5.03
C SER A 57 -47.80 6.51 6.38
N GLU A 58 -46.48 6.68 6.51
CA GLU A 58 -45.85 7.24 7.73
C GLU A 58 -46.31 8.69 8.00
N LEU A 59 -46.64 9.46 6.95
CA LEU A 59 -47.07 10.84 7.05
C LEU A 59 -48.60 11.00 7.12
N GLU A 60 -49.36 10.07 6.56
CA GLU A 60 -50.82 10.05 6.66
C GLU A 60 -51.28 9.90 8.11
N GLU A 61 -50.57 9.10 8.91
CA GLU A 61 -50.77 9.00 10.36
C GLU A 61 -50.56 10.34 11.10
N LEU A 62 -49.77 11.25 10.51
CA LEU A 62 -49.49 12.59 11.03
C LEU A 62 -50.41 13.68 10.46
N GLY A 63 -51.49 13.27 9.75
CA GLY A 63 -52.49 14.17 9.20
C GLY A 63 -52.13 14.82 7.86
N PHE A 64 -51.10 14.32 7.17
CA PHE A 64 -50.77 14.76 5.82
C PHE A 64 -51.58 14.00 4.77
N LYS A 65 -51.95 14.68 3.68
CA LYS A 65 -52.60 14.05 2.52
C LYS A 65 -51.73 14.26 1.28
N ALA A 66 -51.49 13.20 0.52
CA ALA A 66 -50.73 13.30 -0.73
C ALA A 66 -51.42 14.23 -1.75
N CYS A 67 -50.65 15.16 -2.32
CA CYS A 67 -51.18 16.18 -3.24
C CYS A 67 -50.74 15.93 -4.68
N CYS A 68 -49.43 15.93 -4.92
CA CYS A 68 -48.87 15.84 -6.26
C CYS A 68 -47.42 15.38 -6.24
N TYR A 69 -46.93 14.96 -7.39
CA TYR A 69 -45.51 14.70 -7.60
C TYR A 69 -44.83 15.95 -8.17
N VAL A 70 -43.56 16.12 -7.84
CA VAL A 70 -42.76 17.25 -8.33
C VAL A 70 -41.46 16.71 -8.93
N GLN A 71 -41.15 17.14 -10.14
CA GLN A 71 -39.84 16.99 -10.73
C GLN A 71 -38.93 18.13 -10.26
N VAL A 72 -37.78 17.76 -9.71
CA VAL A 72 -36.86 18.70 -9.08
C VAL A 72 -35.51 18.67 -9.77
N GLU A 73 -35.11 19.79 -10.35
CA GLU A 73 -33.71 20.08 -10.64
C GLU A 73 -33.11 20.73 -9.40
N SER A 74 -32.30 19.98 -8.64
CA SER A 74 -31.73 20.49 -7.38
C SER A 74 -30.75 21.64 -7.60
N VAL A 75 -30.58 22.45 -6.55
CA VAL A 75 -29.58 23.52 -6.44
C VAL A 75 -28.17 22.99 -6.70
N ILE A 76 -27.86 21.77 -6.25
CA ILE A 76 -26.59 21.10 -6.54
C ILE A 76 -26.81 20.22 -7.78
N GLU A 77 -25.94 20.36 -8.78
CA GLU A 77 -25.93 19.52 -9.97
C GLU A 77 -25.57 18.08 -9.58
N ILE A 78 -26.48 17.16 -9.85
CA ILE A 78 -26.43 15.76 -9.43
C ILE A 78 -26.89 14.87 -10.59
N TYR A 79 -26.58 13.57 -10.49
CA TYR A 79 -27.14 12.56 -11.38
C TYR A 79 -28.19 11.69 -10.63
N PRO A 80 -29.34 11.36 -11.22
CA PRO A 80 -29.88 11.96 -12.45
C PRO A 80 -30.14 13.46 -12.24
N PRO A 81 -30.11 14.28 -13.32
CA PRO A 81 -30.26 15.73 -13.23
C PRO A 81 -31.64 16.16 -12.73
N THR A 82 -32.64 15.29 -12.84
CA THR A 82 -34.00 15.53 -12.36
C THR A 82 -34.38 14.43 -11.39
N LEU A 83 -34.79 14.84 -10.18
CA LEU A 83 -35.33 13.96 -9.15
C LEU A 83 -36.86 13.98 -9.19
N VAL A 84 -37.48 12.91 -8.67
CA VAL A 84 -38.92 12.86 -8.45
C VAL A 84 -39.13 12.86 -6.94
N GLU A 85 -39.95 13.79 -6.47
CA GLU A 85 -40.37 13.93 -5.08
C GLU A 85 -41.89 13.94 -5.01
N ILE A 86 -42.46 13.67 -3.83
CA ILE A 86 -43.90 13.80 -3.58
C ILE A 86 -44.16 14.85 -2.51
N LEU A 87 -45.18 15.68 -2.75
CA LEU A 87 -45.68 16.65 -1.80
C LEU A 87 -46.95 16.13 -1.13
N LEU A 88 -46.96 16.20 0.20
CA LEU A 88 -48.13 15.98 1.01
C LEU A 88 -48.45 17.24 1.80
N TYR A 89 -49.72 17.53 2.01
CA TYR A 89 -50.17 18.74 2.67
C TYR A 89 -50.95 18.42 3.95
N ASN A 90 -50.62 19.13 5.02
CA ASN A 90 -51.36 19.13 6.26
C ASN A 90 -52.22 20.41 6.30
N GLN A 91 -53.54 20.23 6.19
CA GLN A 91 -54.50 21.33 6.14
C GLN A 91 -54.55 22.12 7.46
N ALA A 92 -54.42 21.44 8.60
CA ALA A 92 -54.59 22.04 9.92
C ALA A 92 -53.50 23.06 10.22
N LEU A 93 -52.24 22.74 9.88
CA LEU A 93 -51.09 23.60 10.14
C LEU A 93 -50.58 24.35 8.92
N LYS A 94 -51.24 24.19 7.76
CA LYS A 94 -50.87 24.81 6.48
C LYS A 94 -49.43 24.48 6.07
N SER A 95 -49.01 23.24 6.33
CA SER A 95 -47.63 22.78 6.15
C SER A 95 -47.53 21.73 5.07
N TYR A 96 -46.42 21.73 4.35
CA TYR A 96 -46.08 20.69 3.38
C TYR A 96 -45.02 19.75 3.94
N ALA A 97 -45.19 18.45 3.71
CA ALA A 97 -44.14 17.46 3.79
C ALA A 97 -43.67 17.13 2.38
N LYS A 98 -42.38 17.33 2.13
CA LYS A 98 -41.72 16.97 0.87
C LYS A 98 -40.92 15.70 1.09
N VAL A 99 -41.23 14.66 0.33
CA VAL A 99 -40.58 13.36 0.45
C VAL A 99 -39.79 13.07 -0.81
N GLY A 100 -38.46 13.01 -0.66
CA GLY A 100 -37.52 12.63 -1.71
C GLY A 100 -36.84 11.30 -1.41
N ILE A 101 -36.07 10.81 -2.37
CA ILE A 101 -35.22 9.63 -2.19
C ILE A 101 -33.85 10.05 -1.68
N ARG A 102 -33.42 9.46 -0.57
CA ARG A 102 -32.09 9.61 0.01
C ARG A 102 -31.09 8.79 -0.79
N TYR A 103 -29.95 9.41 -1.09
CA TYR A 103 -28.80 8.76 -1.74
C TYR A 103 -27.57 8.82 -0.82
N PRO A 104 -26.77 7.75 -0.70
CA PRO A 104 -26.96 6.42 -1.31
C PRO A 104 -28.24 5.72 -0.82
N VAL A 105 -28.86 4.91 -1.68
CA VAL A 105 -30.14 4.25 -1.36
C VAL A 105 -29.93 3.10 -0.38
N GLU A 106 -30.64 3.14 0.75
CA GLU A 106 -30.53 2.16 1.83
C GLU A 106 -31.93 1.68 2.27
N PRO A 107 -32.15 0.36 2.49
CA PRO A 107 -33.50 -0.19 2.73
C PRO A 107 -34.21 0.34 3.97
N VAL A 108 -33.46 0.75 4.99
CA VAL A 108 -33.98 1.20 6.29
C VAL A 108 -34.04 2.72 6.43
N ASN A 109 -33.53 3.47 5.45
CA ASN A 109 -33.51 4.94 5.49
C ASN A 109 -33.59 5.52 4.07
N LEU A 110 -34.60 5.07 3.32
CA LEU A 110 -34.73 5.38 1.90
C LEU A 110 -35.25 6.80 1.64
N PHE A 111 -36.08 7.32 2.54
CA PHE A 111 -36.73 8.61 2.34
C PHE A 111 -35.97 9.73 3.01
N ASP A 112 -35.98 10.86 2.34
CA ASP A 112 -35.63 12.13 2.91
C ASP A 112 -36.89 12.99 3.03
N ILE A 113 -37.24 13.33 4.26
CA ILE A 113 -38.48 14.03 4.61
C ILE A 113 -38.10 15.42 5.11
N GLU A 114 -38.69 16.44 4.51
CA GLU A 114 -38.49 17.84 4.87
C GLU A 114 -39.86 18.50 5.05
N PHE A 115 -40.06 19.20 6.17
CA PHE A 115 -41.31 19.91 6.48
C PHE A 115 -41.17 21.40 6.19
N TYR A 116 -42.20 22.00 5.59
CA TYR A 116 -42.21 23.37 5.10
C TYR A 116 -43.47 24.11 5.53
N THR A 117 -43.31 25.30 6.12
CA THR A 117 -44.42 26.22 6.42
C THR A 117 -44.08 27.64 5.97
N PHE A 118 -44.86 28.16 5.03
CA PHE A 118 -44.73 29.54 4.54
C PHE A 118 -45.52 30.50 5.42
N PHE A 119 -45.03 31.73 5.56
CA PHE A 119 -45.68 32.81 6.29
C PHE A 119 -46.07 33.98 5.36
N GLN A 120 -47.04 34.78 5.78
CA GLN A 120 -47.55 35.93 5.00
C GLN A 120 -46.47 36.99 4.68
N ASP A 121 -45.47 37.12 5.54
CA ASP A 121 -44.33 38.03 5.34
C ASP A 121 -43.32 37.53 4.28
N GLY A 122 -43.57 36.36 3.69
CA GLY A 122 -42.70 35.73 2.71
C GLY A 122 -41.52 34.96 3.33
N SER A 123 -41.49 34.78 4.66
CA SER A 123 -40.53 33.91 5.32
C SER A 123 -40.96 32.44 5.28
N LEU A 124 -39.99 31.53 5.45
CA LEU A 124 -40.18 30.09 5.37
C LEU A 124 -39.53 29.39 6.58
N LEU A 125 -40.28 28.51 7.24
CA LEU A 125 -39.74 27.53 8.17
C LEU A 125 -39.51 26.21 7.45
N VAL A 126 -38.30 25.65 7.58
CA VAL A 126 -37.94 24.33 7.08
C VAL A 126 -37.35 23.48 8.20
N THR A 127 -37.89 22.27 8.39
CA THR A 127 -37.32 21.28 9.31
C THR A 127 -36.79 20.10 8.53
N MET A 128 -35.48 19.87 8.66
CA MET A 128 -34.73 18.83 7.97
C MET A 128 -34.25 17.76 8.96
N ASN A 129 -33.59 16.71 8.45
CA ASN A 129 -33.06 15.64 9.28
C ASN A 129 -31.69 15.12 8.80
N GLY A 130 -30.63 15.60 9.45
CA GLY A 130 -29.22 15.28 9.19
C GLY A 130 -28.63 16.00 7.98
N LYS A 131 -29.15 17.17 7.61
CA LYS A 131 -28.84 17.86 6.34
C LYS A 131 -28.41 19.31 6.48
N ALA A 132 -28.74 19.99 7.57
CA ALA A 132 -28.45 21.41 7.72
C ALA A 132 -26.94 21.70 7.75
N ASP A 133 -26.11 20.73 8.17
CA ASP A 133 -24.65 20.86 8.16
C ASP A 133 -24.04 20.93 6.76
N GLY A 134 -24.80 20.55 5.72
CA GLY A 134 -24.43 20.73 4.31
C GLY A 134 -24.75 22.12 3.75
N LEU A 135 -25.47 22.97 4.50
CA LEU A 135 -25.82 24.32 4.05
C LEU A 135 -24.62 25.27 4.11
N ILE A 136 -24.56 26.17 3.13
CA ILE A 136 -23.51 27.18 3.00
C ILE A 136 -24.00 28.48 3.62
N GLY A 137 -23.61 28.75 4.86
CA GLY A 137 -24.02 29.96 5.56
C GLY A 137 -25.53 30.01 5.84
N GLU A 138 -26.02 31.19 6.20
CA GLU A 138 -27.42 31.43 6.53
C GLU A 138 -28.25 31.71 5.28
N MET A 139 -29.53 31.34 5.32
CA MET A 139 -30.49 31.64 4.27
C MET A 139 -31.34 32.84 4.69
N PRO A 140 -31.41 33.92 3.89
CA PRO A 140 -32.26 35.06 4.21
C PRO A 140 -33.74 34.65 4.18
N ASN A 141 -34.52 35.12 5.17
CA ASN A 141 -35.94 34.82 5.37
C ASN A 141 -36.26 33.32 5.54
N PHE A 142 -35.28 32.54 6.02
CA PHE A 142 -35.40 31.11 6.27
C PHE A 142 -35.08 30.80 7.72
N THR A 143 -36.00 30.12 8.40
CA THR A 143 -35.73 29.46 9.67
C THR A 143 -35.48 27.99 9.38
N VAL A 144 -34.26 27.51 9.65
CA VAL A 144 -33.89 26.11 9.43
C VAL A 144 -33.74 25.40 10.77
N GLN A 145 -34.41 24.27 10.91
CA GLN A 145 -34.25 23.34 12.03
C GLN A 145 -33.70 22.00 11.52
N ASP A 146 -32.88 21.33 12.32
CA ASP A 146 -32.37 19.99 12.00
C ASP A 146 -32.58 19.03 13.17
N ALA A 147 -33.39 18.00 12.95
CA ALA A 147 -33.90 17.15 14.03
C ALA A 147 -32.93 16.04 14.48
N TYR A 148 -32.04 15.57 13.60
CA TYR A 148 -31.12 14.46 13.87
C TYR A 148 -31.75 13.22 14.53
N THR A 149 -32.96 12.85 14.12
CA THR A 149 -33.77 11.78 14.75
C THR A 149 -34.05 10.62 13.80
N GLY A 150 -34.23 9.41 14.33
CA GLY A 150 -34.68 8.24 13.58
C GLY A 150 -36.19 8.18 13.34
N GLU A 151 -36.96 9.05 13.99
CA GLU A 151 -38.43 9.01 14.01
C GLU A 151 -39.03 10.25 13.35
N THR A 152 -39.88 10.03 12.34
CA THR A 152 -40.54 11.12 11.60
C THR A 152 -41.51 11.90 12.46
N LEU A 153 -42.16 11.27 13.44
CA LEU A 153 -43.02 11.94 14.42
C LEU A 153 -42.24 12.99 15.23
N VAL A 154 -41.06 12.64 15.74
CA VAL A 154 -40.22 13.59 16.51
C VAL A 154 -39.74 14.74 15.63
N GLN A 155 -39.39 14.46 14.37
CA GLN A 155 -39.05 15.51 13.41
C GLN A 155 -40.25 16.45 13.15
N TRP A 156 -41.46 15.89 13.06
CA TRP A 156 -42.67 16.67 12.87
C TRP A 156 -43.03 17.52 14.09
N GLN A 157 -42.93 16.97 15.30
CA GLN A 157 -43.13 17.72 16.55
C GLN A 157 -42.20 18.93 16.64
N LEU A 158 -40.92 18.76 16.29
CA LEU A 158 -39.97 19.88 16.23
C LEU A 158 -40.41 20.98 15.25
N HIS A 159 -41.00 20.59 14.11
CA HIS A 159 -41.55 21.55 13.16
C HIS A 159 -42.78 22.28 13.72
N GLN A 160 -43.68 21.56 14.40
CA GLN A 160 -44.86 22.14 15.06
C GLN A 160 -44.46 23.18 16.10
N GLU A 161 -43.49 22.86 16.96
CA GLU A 161 -42.93 23.82 17.93
C GLU A 161 -42.33 25.06 17.24
N GLY A 162 -41.69 24.86 16.08
CA GLY A 162 -41.17 25.95 15.26
C GLY A 162 -42.27 26.87 14.73
N ILE A 163 -43.38 26.28 14.28
CA ILE A 163 -44.57 27.02 13.84
C ILE A 163 -45.17 27.80 15.02
N GLU A 164 -45.38 27.17 16.17
CA GLU A 164 -45.95 27.81 17.36
C GLU A 164 -45.14 29.02 17.81
N LYS A 165 -43.81 28.88 17.88
CA LYS A 165 -42.90 29.97 18.23
C LYS A 165 -43.02 31.14 17.25
N LEU A 166 -43.10 30.87 15.94
CA LEU A 166 -43.20 31.90 14.91
C LEU A 166 -44.61 32.49 14.76
N ASN A 167 -45.65 31.72 15.07
CA ASN A 167 -47.05 32.15 14.99
C ASN A 167 -47.40 33.31 15.93
N THR A 168 -46.58 33.53 16.96
CA THR A 168 -46.67 34.72 17.83
C THR A 168 -46.42 36.04 17.08
N THR A 169 -45.68 35.99 15.97
CA THR A 169 -45.25 37.18 15.20
C THR A 169 -45.59 37.11 13.72
N LYS A 170 -45.88 35.92 13.18
CA LYS A 170 -46.05 35.67 11.74
C LYS A 170 -47.22 34.73 11.49
N SER A 171 -48.10 35.03 10.54
CA SER A 171 -49.22 34.13 10.22
C SER A 171 -48.85 33.15 9.11
N ALA A 172 -49.08 31.84 9.34
CA ALA A 172 -48.87 30.80 8.34
C ALA A 172 -49.89 30.88 7.18
N ILE A 173 -49.41 30.68 5.95
CA ILE A 173 -50.20 30.73 4.72
C ILE A 173 -50.17 29.39 3.98
N GLY A 174 -51.36 28.89 3.63
CA GLY A 174 -51.51 27.71 2.77
C GLY A 174 -51.34 28.10 1.31
N LEU A 175 -50.37 27.49 0.62
CA LEU A 175 -50.14 27.69 -0.80
C LEU A 175 -50.68 26.51 -1.60
N ALA A 176 -51.25 26.74 -2.78
CA ALA A 176 -51.52 25.67 -3.73
C ALA A 176 -50.19 25.04 -4.23
N PRO A 177 -50.16 23.77 -4.67
CA PRO A 177 -48.92 23.09 -5.01
C PRO A 177 -48.05 23.80 -6.06
N ASP A 178 -48.66 24.39 -7.09
CA ASP A 178 -47.92 25.15 -8.11
C ASP A 178 -47.29 26.41 -7.53
N LYS A 179 -48.02 27.12 -6.65
CA LYS A 179 -47.51 28.32 -5.95
C LYS A 179 -46.41 27.95 -4.95
N PHE A 180 -46.53 26.80 -4.30
CA PHE A 180 -45.50 26.25 -3.41
C PHE A 180 -44.21 25.95 -4.18
N ALA A 181 -44.31 25.29 -5.34
CA ALA A 181 -43.16 25.01 -6.21
C ALA A 181 -42.46 26.30 -6.68
N VAL A 182 -43.23 27.30 -7.13
CA VAL A 182 -42.71 28.61 -7.53
C VAL A 182 -42.04 29.35 -6.36
N ALA A 183 -42.62 29.26 -5.16
CA ALA A 183 -42.04 29.87 -3.97
C ALA A 183 -40.70 29.22 -3.59
N LEU A 184 -40.60 27.89 -3.63
CA LEU A 184 -39.33 27.19 -3.40
C LEU A 184 -38.27 27.56 -4.43
N GLU A 185 -38.64 27.65 -5.71
CA GLU A 185 -37.73 28.08 -6.76
C GLU A 185 -37.19 29.49 -6.49
N LYS A 186 -38.08 30.43 -6.15
CA LYS A 186 -37.71 31.81 -5.79
C LYS A 186 -36.74 31.85 -4.61
N HIS A 187 -36.99 31.08 -3.56
CA HIS A 187 -36.11 31.05 -2.40
C HIS A 187 -34.75 30.41 -2.69
N GLY A 188 -34.71 29.31 -3.45
CA GLY A 188 -33.45 28.70 -3.87
C GLY A 188 -32.61 29.66 -4.74
N ASN A 189 -33.26 30.42 -5.63
CA ASN A 189 -32.62 31.46 -6.42
C ASN A 189 -32.08 32.61 -5.55
N ASN A 190 -32.89 33.12 -4.61
CA ASN A 190 -32.47 34.18 -3.70
C ASN A 190 -31.29 33.75 -2.81
N TYR A 191 -31.28 32.50 -2.36
CA TYR A 191 -30.18 31.94 -1.59
C TYR A 191 -28.88 31.91 -2.42
N LEU A 192 -28.93 31.42 -3.67
CA LEU A 192 -27.76 31.44 -4.55
C LEU A 192 -27.25 32.87 -4.79
N ASP A 193 -28.15 33.81 -5.05
CA ASP A 193 -27.81 35.21 -5.28
C ASP A 193 -27.18 35.85 -4.03
N TYR A 194 -27.70 35.54 -2.85
CA TYR A 194 -27.11 35.95 -1.57
C TYR A 194 -25.69 35.38 -1.38
N LEU A 195 -25.50 34.07 -1.61
CA LEU A 195 -24.19 33.45 -1.45
C LEU A 195 -23.15 33.97 -2.43
N PHE A 196 -23.58 34.23 -3.67
CA PHE A 196 -22.72 34.81 -4.69
C PHE A 196 -22.32 36.24 -4.31
N LYS A 197 -23.29 37.09 -3.93
CA LYS A 197 -23.02 38.46 -3.45
C LYS A 197 -22.13 38.49 -2.21
N ALA A 198 -22.27 37.52 -1.30
CA ALA A 198 -21.45 37.38 -0.10
C ALA A 198 -20.04 36.80 -0.36
N GLY A 199 -19.65 36.56 -1.62
CA GLY A 199 -18.34 36.00 -1.97
C GLY A 199 -18.14 34.54 -1.52
N LYS A 200 -19.21 33.83 -1.19
CA LYS A 200 -19.16 32.41 -0.76
C LYS A 200 -19.14 31.44 -1.93
N LEU A 201 -19.63 31.88 -3.08
CA LEU A 201 -19.61 31.15 -4.35
C LEU A 201 -18.79 31.89 -5.40
N ARG A 202 -18.19 31.13 -6.32
CA ARG A 202 -17.50 31.62 -7.52
C ARG A 202 -18.23 31.14 -8.78
N LEU A 203 -18.12 31.89 -9.87
CA LEU A 203 -18.67 31.51 -11.17
C LEU A 203 -17.72 30.51 -11.87
N VAL A 204 -18.27 29.43 -12.44
CA VAL A 204 -17.49 28.39 -13.15
C VAL A 204 -17.97 28.17 -14.58
N GLY A 205 -19.14 28.68 -14.93
CA GLY A 205 -19.68 28.66 -16.29
C GLY A 205 -20.94 29.52 -16.37
N GLU A 206 -21.66 29.44 -17.50
CA GLU A 206 -22.92 30.18 -17.64
C GLU A 206 -23.93 29.75 -16.57
N ARG A 207 -24.23 30.67 -15.64
CA ARG A 207 -25.18 30.46 -14.53
C ARG A 207 -24.86 29.24 -13.64
N LYS A 208 -23.59 28.83 -13.59
CA LYS A 208 -23.08 27.74 -12.75
C LYS A 208 -22.07 28.27 -11.73
N TYR A 209 -22.23 27.85 -10.48
CA TYR A 209 -21.44 28.32 -9.35
C TYR A 209 -20.71 27.17 -8.66
N SER A 210 -19.67 27.47 -7.90
CA SER A 210 -18.92 26.51 -7.08
C SER A 210 -18.53 27.20 -5.76
N PRO A 211 -18.42 26.48 -4.64
CA PRO A 211 -17.95 27.07 -3.38
C PRO A 211 -16.53 27.62 -3.48
N THR A 212 -16.24 28.70 -2.75
CA THR A 212 -14.85 29.14 -2.56
C THR A 212 -14.08 28.16 -1.67
N LEU A 213 -12.75 28.24 -1.69
CA LEU A 213 -11.88 27.31 -0.96
C LEU A 213 -12.16 27.32 0.55
N GLN A 214 -12.33 28.50 1.14
CA GLN A 214 -12.64 28.66 2.56
C GLN A 214 -14.00 28.04 2.92
N VAL A 215 -15.02 28.26 2.08
CA VAL A 215 -16.36 27.71 2.30
C VAL A 215 -16.35 26.19 2.18
N ALA A 216 -15.71 25.65 1.14
CA ALA A 216 -15.62 24.22 0.92
C ALA A 216 -14.96 23.51 2.12
N TRP A 217 -13.88 24.08 2.67
CA TRP A 217 -13.20 23.54 3.84
C TRP A 217 -14.10 23.56 5.09
N LYS A 218 -14.79 24.68 5.34
CA LYS A 218 -15.69 24.83 6.49
C LYS A 218 -16.85 23.84 6.44
N VAL A 219 -17.46 23.66 5.27
CA VAL A 219 -18.57 22.72 5.05
C VAL A 219 -18.06 21.27 5.15
N ALA A 220 -16.91 20.94 4.54
CA ALA A 220 -16.34 19.59 4.65
C ALA A 220 -16.07 19.19 6.11
N LYS A 221 -15.53 20.10 6.93
CA LYS A 221 -15.34 19.87 8.37
C LYS A 221 -16.67 19.63 9.10
N LYS A 222 -17.71 20.42 8.80
CA LYS A 222 -19.06 20.21 9.37
C LYS A 222 -19.61 18.84 9.00
N LEU A 223 -19.55 18.45 7.72
CA LEU A 223 -20.04 17.16 7.22
C LEU A 223 -19.30 15.97 7.85
N ILE A 224 -17.99 16.08 8.06
CA ILE A 224 -17.21 15.02 8.73
C ILE A 224 -17.60 14.92 10.21
N ASN A 225 -17.72 16.06 10.90
CA ASN A 225 -18.09 16.08 12.32
C ASN A 225 -19.53 15.61 12.56
N SER A 226 -20.44 15.89 11.64
CA SER A 226 -21.85 15.47 11.74
C SER A 226 -22.06 14.00 11.38
N LYS A 227 -21.07 13.33 10.79
CA LYS A 227 -21.14 11.91 10.39
C LYS A 227 -21.55 10.99 11.54
N ASN A 228 -21.08 11.26 12.77
CA ASN A 228 -21.46 10.49 13.95
C ASN A 228 -22.95 10.66 14.28
N LYS A 229 -23.49 11.88 14.20
CA LYS A 229 -24.91 12.17 14.43
C LYS A 229 -25.79 11.50 13.37
N VAL A 230 -25.38 11.58 12.10
CA VAL A 230 -26.09 10.90 10.99
C VAL A 230 -26.02 9.37 11.14
N SER A 231 -24.91 8.83 11.63
CA SER A 231 -24.79 7.39 11.91
C SER A 231 -25.76 6.93 13.01
N GLN A 232 -26.02 7.75 14.03
CA GLN A 232 -26.97 7.42 15.08
C GLN A 232 -28.40 7.27 14.54
N ILE A 233 -28.82 8.15 13.59
CA ILE A 233 -30.12 8.03 12.89
C ILE A 233 -30.25 6.66 12.21
N LEU A 234 -29.20 6.24 11.49
CA LEU A 234 -29.17 4.96 10.79
C LEU A 234 -29.23 3.78 11.75
N THR A 235 -28.50 3.83 12.86
CA THR A 235 -28.54 2.80 13.91
C THR A 235 -29.93 2.69 14.52
N HIS A 236 -30.59 3.81 14.81
CA HIS A 236 -31.94 3.83 15.35
C HIS A 236 -32.95 3.19 14.40
N ARG A 237 -33.00 3.66 13.13
CA ARG A 237 -33.89 3.09 12.11
C ARG A 237 -33.59 1.62 11.83
N SER A 238 -32.32 1.23 11.83
CA SER A 238 -31.93 -0.18 11.67
C SER A 238 -32.37 -1.06 12.84
N ASN A 239 -32.43 -0.53 14.06
CA ASN A 239 -32.94 -1.27 15.21
C ASN A 239 -34.46 -1.35 15.19
N ALA A 240 -35.15 -0.26 14.86
CA ALA A 240 -36.61 -0.26 14.69
C ALA A 240 -37.07 -1.23 13.58
N ALA A 241 -36.31 -1.33 12.48
CA ALA A 241 -36.60 -2.28 11.40
C ALA A 241 -36.49 -3.76 11.82
N LYS A 242 -35.87 -4.09 12.97
CA LYS A 242 -35.83 -5.47 13.50
C LYS A 242 -37.16 -5.87 14.12
N THR A 243 -37.88 -4.92 14.72
CA THR A 243 -39.15 -5.15 15.41
C THR A 243 -40.36 -4.78 14.55
N ASN A 244 -40.20 -3.87 13.58
CA ASN A 244 -41.23 -3.47 12.65
C ASN A 244 -40.77 -3.64 11.18
N PRO A 245 -41.19 -4.72 10.49
CA PRO A 245 -40.76 -4.99 9.11
C PRO A 245 -41.31 -3.98 8.09
N THR A 246 -42.36 -3.20 8.40
CA THR A 246 -42.94 -2.22 7.48
C THR A 246 -42.04 -1.02 7.21
N ILE A 247 -41.06 -0.78 8.09
CA ILE A 247 -40.03 0.28 7.94
C ILE A 247 -39.07 -0.06 6.78
N ARG A 248 -38.93 -1.33 6.43
CA ARG A 248 -38.00 -1.77 5.39
C ARG A 248 -38.64 -1.63 4.01
N VAL A 249 -37.99 -0.86 3.14
CA VAL A 249 -38.43 -0.72 1.75
C VAL A 249 -37.65 -1.68 0.84
N ASP A 250 -38.37 -2.44 0.02
CA ASP A 250 -37.74 -3.19 -1.08
C ASP A 250 -37.37 -2.21 -2.20
N ILE A 251 -36.07 -2.08 -2.46
CA ILE A 251 -35.54 -1.12 -3.44
C ILE A 251 -35.67 -1.74 -4.85
N PRO A 252 -36.31 -1.05 -5.81
CA PRO A 252 -36.34 -1.48 -7.21
C PRO A 252 -34.96 -1.39 -7.86
N VAL A 253 -34.68 -2.30 -8.78
CA VAL A 253 -33.38 -2.41 -9.44
C VAL A 253 -33.04 -1.13 -10.23
N GLU A 254 -34.03 -0.50 -10.85
CA GLU A 254 -33.87 0.74 -11.60
C GLU A 254 -33.28 1.86 -10.72
N LEU A 255 -33.67 1.89 -9.45
CA LEU A 255 -33.19 2.87 -8.50
C LEU A 255 -31.77 2.53 -8.01
N GLU A 256 -31.45 1.25 -7.82
CA GLU A 256 -30.09 0.80 -7.51
C GLU A 256 -29.11 1.14 -8.65
N VAL A 257 -29.50 0.89 -9.90
CA VAL A 257 -28.70 1.23 -11.09
C VAL A 257 -28.50 2.74 -11.20
N LYS A 258 -29.54 3.55 -10.95
CA LYS A 258 -29.41 5.01 -10.90
C LYS A 258 -28.47 5.46 -9.77
N CYS A 259 -28.55 4.84 -8.59
CA CYS A 259 -27.65 5.12 -7.48
C CYS A 259 -26.19 4.76 -7.82
N PHE A 260 -25.97 3.61 -8.47
CA PHE A 260 -24.65 3.21 -8.97
C PHE A 260 -24.09 4.26 -9.94
N LYS A 261 -24.86 4.64 -10.96
CA LYS A 261 -24.46 5.68 -11.94
C LYS A 261 -24.22 7.05 -11.27
N ARG A 262 -25.00 7.40 -10.24
CA ARG A 262 -24.78 8.62 -9.44
C ARG A 262 -23.45 8.59 -8.71
N MET A 263 -23.16 7.51 -7.98
CA MET A 263 -21.91 7.36 -7.26
C MET A 263 -20.70 7.37 -8.21
N GLU A 264 -20.84 6.75 -9.38
CA GLU A 264 -19.84 6.85 -10.44
C GLU A 264 -19.63 8.29 -10.87
N SER A 265 -20.70 9.04 -11.18
CA SER A 265 -20.62 10.45 -11.60
C SER A 265 -19.96 11.35 -10.54
N GLN A 266 -20.26 11.14 -9.26
CA GLN A 266 -19.72 11.94 -8.15
C GLN A 266 -18.22 11.70 -7.91
N ASN A 267 -17.72 10.50 -8.25
CA ASN A 267 -16.31 10.21 -8.20
C ASN A 267 -15.53 10.79 -9.39
N GLN A 268 -16.22 11.21 -10.47
CA GLN A 268 -15.55 11.69 -11.67
C GLN A 268 -14.98 13.09 -11.46
N GLY A 269 -13.72 13.27 -11.87
CA GLY A 269 -13.10 14.58 -11.90
C GLY A 269 -12.92 15.20 -10.51
N LEU A 270 -12.92 14.44 -9.40
CA LEU A 270 -12.65 14.94 -8.04
C LEU A 270 -11.27 15.62 -7.91
N VAL A 271 -10.36 15.39 -8.85
CA VAL A 271 -8.98 15.89 -8.78
C VAL A 271 -8.62 16.63 -10.07
N ASP A 272 -8.50 17.95 -10.00
CA ASP A 272 -8.18 18.79 -11.16
C ASP A 272 -6.69 18.66 -11.50
N GLY A 273 -6.27 18.95 -12.73
CA GLY A 273 -4.87 18.85 -13.17
C GLY A 273 -3.91 19.66 -12.30
N LYS A 274 -4.26 20.90 -11.94
CA LYS A 274 -3.44 21.74 -11.04
C LYS A 274 -3.31 21.13 -9.64
N PHE A 275 -4.40 20.61 -9.10
CA PHE A 275 -4.42 19.98 -7.78
C PHE A 275 -3.70 18.61 -7.78
N ARG A 276 -3.77 17.85 -8.89
CA ARG A 276 -2.96 16.64 -9.10
C ARG A 276 -1.47 16.95 -9.06
N ALA A 277 -1.03 18.01 -9.74
CA ALA A 277 0.37 18.44 -9.69
C ALA A 277 0.81 18.84 -8.28
N TRP A 278 -0.05 19.56 -7.55
CA TRP A 278 0.23 19.91 -6.15
C TRP A 278 0.31 18.68 -5.24
N MET A 279 -0.63 17.74 -5.35
CA MET A 279 -0.59 16.48 -4.59
C MET A 279 0.65 15.65 -4.93
N LEU A 280 1.05 15.59 -6.21
CA LEU A 280 2.29 14.94 -6.63
C LEU A 280 3.49 15.54 -5.89
N LEU A 281 3.63 16.87 -5.90
CA LEU A 281 4.73 17.57 -5.22
C LEU A 281 4.74 17.33 -3.71
N VAL A 282 3.58 17.45 -3.06
CA VAL A 282 3.46 17.24 -1.60
C VAL A 282 3.76 15.79 -1.23
N SER A 283 3.17 14.85 -1.96
CA SER A 283 3.38 13.41 -1.72
C SER A 283 4.84 13.01 -1.98
N PHE A 284 5.47 13.56 -3.01
CA PHE A 284 6.89 13.35 -3.31
C PHE A 284 7.80 13.93 -2.21
N GLY A 285 7.51 15.13 -1.71
CA GLY A 285 8.24 15.72 -0.59
C GLY A 285 8.17 14.85 0.68
N LEU A 286 6.96 14.40 1.05
CA LEU A 286 6.77 13.50 2.19
C LEU A 286 7.49 12.15 1.99
N PHE A 287 7.47 11.63 0.77
CA PHE A 287 8.21 10.42 0.40
C PHE A 287 9.72 10.60 0.58
N LEU A 288 10.32 11.69 0.09
CA LEU A 288 11.75 11.96 0.28
C LEU A 288 12.13 12.05 1.76
N VAL A 289 11.34 12.77 2.56
CA VAL A 289 11.57 12.90 4.01
C VAL A 289 11.50 11.54 4.71
N SER A 290 10.62 10.65 4.25
CA SER A 290 10.47 9.31 4.83
C SER A 290 11.70 8.40 4.60
N TYR A 291 12.50 8.66 3.57
CA TYR A 291 13.64 7.82 3.19
C TYR A 291 15.02 8.47 3.39
N ILE A 292 15.10 9.76 3.68
CA ILE A 292 16.38 10.49 3.84
C ILE A 292 17.27 9.95 4.96
N HIS A 293 16.68 9.31 5.98
CA HIS A 293 17.39 8.68 7.09
C HIS A 293 17.76 7.21 6.80
N MET A 294 17.20 6.61 5.75
CA MET A 294 17.40 5.20 5.40
C MET A 294 18.47 4.98 4.33
N PHE A 295 18.73 6.00 3.50
CA PHE A 295 19.65 5.92 2.37
C PHE A 295 20.66 7.06 2.40
N GLU A 296 21.88 6.79 1.93
CA GLU A 296 22.79 7.86 1.52
C GLU A 296 22.19 8.63 0.32
N LEU A 297 22.53 9.93 0.20
CA LEU A 297 21.88 10.83 -0.77
C LEU A 297 21.93 10.30 -2.23
N HIS A 298 23.05 9.70 -2.63
CA HIS A 298 23.21 9.15 -3.98
C HIS A 298 22.33 7.91 -4.21
N ASN A 299 22.26 6.99 -3.24
CA ASN A 299 21.40 5.80 -3.32
C ASN A 299 19.92 6.17 -3.27
N LEU A 300 19.56 7.21 -2.51
CA LEU A 300 18.21 7.75 -2.50
C LEU A 300 17.83 8.32 -3.87
N ALA A 301 18.74 9.06 -4.52
CA ALA A 301 18.51 9.61 -5.85
C ALA A 301 18.30 8.51 -6.90
N ILE A 302 19.12 7.44 -6.86
CA ILE A 302 18.95 6.26 -7.73
C ILE A 302 17.60 5.60 -7.44
N PHE A 303 17.27 5.35 -6.17
CA PHE A 303 16.01 4.71 -5.78
C PHE A 303 14.78 5.49 -6.27
N VAL A 304 14.78 6.81 -6.11
CA VAL A 304 13.74 7.71 -6.61
C VAL A 304 13.61 7.59 -8.12
N LEU A 305 14.73 7.62 -8.86
CA LEU A 305 14.73 7.53 -10.32
C LEU A 305 14.15 6.19 -10.80
N VAL A 306 14.49 5.08 -10.13
CA VAL A 306 13.97 3.74 -10.44
C VAL A 306 12.45 3.69 -10.25
N ILE A 307 11.94 4.19 -9.12
CA ILE A 307 10.50 4.24 -8.85
C ILE A 307 9.79 5.13 -9.86
N MET A 308 10.37 6.30 -10.18
CA MET A 308 9.81 7.20 -11.17
C MET A 308 9.71 6.52 -12.54
N LEU A 309 10.75 5.81 -12.97
CA LEU A 309 10.74 5.08 -14.23
C LEU A 309 9.65 4.00 -14.25
N HIS A 310 9.53 3.23 -13.17
CA HIS A 310 8.52 2.19 -13.01
C HIS A 310 7.10 2.76 -13.12
N GLU A 311 6.77 3.72 -12.28
CA GLU A 311 5.41 4.27 -12.24
C GLU A 311 5.08 5.15 -13.45
N ALA A 312 6.07 5.82 -14.05
CA ALA A 312 5.89 6.51 -15.33
C ALA A 312 5.51 5.54 -16.45
N GLY A 313 6.10 4.33 -16.44
CA GLY A 313 5.72 3.24 -17.33
C GLY A 313 4.24 2.91 -17.27
N HIS A 314 3.69 2.75 -16.06
CA HIS A 314 2.24 2.58 -15.87
C HIS A 314 1.42 3.76 -16.40
N VAL A 315 1.80 4.99 -16.06
CA VAL A 315 1.07 6.20 -16.50
C VAL A 315 1.05 6.34 -18.02
N ILE A 316 2.18 6.09 -18.69
CA ILE A 316 2.29 6.14 -20.15
C ILE A 316 1.41 5.07 -20.78
N ALA A 317 1.49 3.82 -20.31
CA ALA A 317 0.68 2.73 -20.84
C ALA A 317 -0.82 2.96 -20.63
N MET A 318 -1.22 3.51 -19.47
CA MET A 318 -2.60 3.92 -19.22
C MET A 318 -3.05 4.98 -20.22
N LYS A 319 -2.25 6.02 -20.48
CA LYS A 319 -2.60 7.04 -21.50
C LYS A 319 -2.75 6.42 -22.90
N LEU A 320 -1.81 5.54 -23.29
CA LEU A 320 -1.86 4.85 -24.59
C LEU A 320 -3.07 3.92 -24.72
N CYS A 321 -3.51 3.30 -23.63
CA CYS A 321 -4.72 2.48 -23.59
C CYS A 321 -6.03 3.31 -23.47
N GLY A 322 -5.93 4.64 -23.53
CA GLY A 322 -7.07 5.56 -23.47
C GLY A 322 -7.71 5.64 -22.09
N TYR A 323 -6.94 5.46 -21.02
CA TYR A 323 -7.40 5.81 -19.67
C TYR A 323 -7.37 7.33 -19.51
N HIS A 324 -8.36 7.85 -18.78
CA HIS A 324 -8.47 9.26 -18.46
C HIS A 324 -8.05 9.54 -17.02
N ASP A 325 -7.72 10.80 -16.74
CA ASP A 325 -7.32 11.27 -15.42
C ASP A 325 -6.19 10.47 -14.76
N THR A 326 -5.18 10.08 -15.55
CA THR A 326 -3.99 9.42 -15.02
C THR A 326 -3.23 10.36 -14.07
N SER A 327 -2.75 9.80 -12.96
CA SER A 327 -1.95 10.50 -11.97
C SER A 327 -1.01 9.53 -11.25
N MET A 328 0.01 10.08 -10.61
CA MET A 328 1.00 9.35 -9.83
C MET A 328 0.99 9.95 -8.42
N LEU A 329 1.06 9.11 -7.40
CA LEU A 329 1.12 9.52 -6.00
C LEU A 329 2.26 8.78 -5.31
N PHE A 330 3.10 9.50 -4.58
CA PHE A 330 4.14 8.88 -3.76
C PHE A 330 3.60 8.58 -2.36
N LEU A 331 3.76 7.34 -1.92
CA LEU A 331 3.33 6.88 -0.61
C LEU A 331 4.56 6.79 0.32
N PRO A 332 4.60 7.55 1.42
CA PRO A 332 5.66 7.45 2.40
C PRO A 332 5.90 6.00 2.83
N PHE A 333 7.17 5.59 2.89
CA PHE A 333 7.60 4.23 3.24
C PHE A 333 7.16 3.08 2.30
N LEU A 334 6.34 3.30 1.27
CA LEU A 334 5.91 2.24 0.35
C LEU A 334 6.47 2.36 -1.08
N GLY A 335 6.58 3.57 -1.63
CA GLY A 335 6.93 3.76 -3.04
C GLY A 335 6.05 4.81 -3.70
N ALA A 336 5.64 4.56 -4.94
CA ALA A 336 4.62 5.35 -5.62
C ALA A 336 3.55 4.44 -6.22
N VAL A 337 2.43 5.03 -6.62
CA VAL A 337 1.30 4.33 -7.23
C VAL A 337 0.76 5.18 -8.38
N ALA A 338 0.71 4.59 -9.56
CA ALA A 338 -0.04 5.09 -10.70
C ALA A 338 -1.52 4.80 -10.53
N THR A 339 -2.35 5.83 -10.70
CA THR A 339 -3.81 5.73 -10.63
C THR A 339 -4.42 6.36 -11.87
N ALA A 340 -5.60 5.88 -12.26
CA ALA A 340 -6.39 6.43 -13.35
C ALA A 340 -7.87 6.29 -13.03
N LYS A 341 -8.71 7.02 -13.77
CA LYS A 341 -10.15 6.79 -13.76
C LYS A 341 -10.44 5.37 -14.25
N GLU A 342 -11.25 4.62 -13.51
CA GLU A 342 -11.66 3.27 -13.89
C GLU A 342 -12.28 3.30 -15.29
N LYS A 343 -11.71 2.50 -16.19
CA LYS A 343 -12.19 2.29 -17.55
C LYS A 343 -12.82 0.90 -17.61
N TYR A 344 -14.13 0.83 -17.82
CA TYR A 344 -14.88 -0.42 -17.69
C TYR A 344 -14.74 -1.33 -18.91
N ASP A 345 -14.47 -0.80 -20.09
CA ASP A 345 -14.37 -1.50 -21.38
C ASP A 345 -12.94 -1.99 -21.71
N THR A 346 -12.03 -2.02 -20.73
CA THR A 346 -10.66 -2.46 -20.94
C THR A 346 -10.59 -3.93 -21.36
N THR A 347 -9.82 -4.22 -22.39
CA THR A 347 -9.53 -5.59 -22.79
C THR A 347 -8.49 -6.23 -21.85
N LEU A 348 -8.48 -7.57 -21.80
CA LEU A 348 -7.47 -8.32 -21.06
C LEU A 348 -6.04 -7.91 -21.43
N ALA A 349 -5.76 -7.73 -22.72
CA ALA A 349 -4.44 -7.36 -23.21
C ALA A 349 -4.01 -5.98 -22.72
N GLN A 350 -4.91 -4.99 -22.75
CA GLN A 350 -4.63 -3.64 -22.22
C GLN A 350 -4.27 -3.70 -20.74
N ASN A 351 -5.01 -4.46 -19.93
CA ASN A 351 -4.72 -4.59 -18.49
C ASN A 351 -3.35 -5.22 -18.25
N VAL A 352 -2.99 -6.28 -18.97
CA VAL A 352 -1.67 -6.94 -18.83
C VAL A 352 -0.55 -6.02 -19.30
N TRP A 353 -0.72 -5.31 -20.41
CA TRP A 353 0.29 -4.36 -20.90
C TRP A 353 0.50 -3.20 -19.93
N VAL A 354 -0.56 -2.64 -19.36
CA VAL A 354 -0.45 -1.59 -18.34
C VAL A 354 0.34 -2.10 -17.14
N LEU A 355 0.10 -3.33 -16.68
CA LEU A 355 0.82 -3.92 -15.54
C LEU A 355 2.28 -4.28 -15.86
N LEU A 356 2.59 -4.69 -17.09
CA LEU A 356 3.97 -4.97 -17.53
C LEU A 356 4.78 -3.69 -17.80
N ALA A 357 4.12 -2.61 -18.22
CA ALA A 357 4.79 -1.38 -18.60
C ALA A 357 5.53 -0.69 -17.46
N GLY A 358 5.18 -0.98 -16.19
CA GLY A 358 5.94 -0.52 -15.04
C GLY A 358 7.29 -1.24 -14.91
N PRO A 359 7.30 -2.56 -14.65
CA PRO A 359 8.53 -3.29 -14.40
C PRO A 359 9.44 -3.48 -15.62
N LEU A 360 8.87 -3.68 -16.81
CA LEU A 360 9.62 -4.14 -17.99
C LEU A 360 10.68 -3.14 -18.50
N PRO A 361 10.39 -1.82 -18.65
CA PRO A 361 11.39 -0.85 -19.08
C PRO A 361 12.58 -0.76 -18.12
N GLY A 362 12.30 -0.76 -16.81
CA GLY A 362 13.35 -0.71 -15.80
C GLY A 362 14.18 -1.99 -15.77
N LEU A 363 13.55 -3.15 -15.96
CA LEU A 363 14.26 -4.42 -16.05
C LEU A 363 15.19 -4.49 -17.27
N ILE A 364 14.73 -4.08 -18.44
CA ILE A 364 15.53 -4.01 -19.67
C ILE A 364 16.71 -3.04 -19.47
N LEU A 365 16.44 -1.83 -18.98
CA LEU A 365 17.49 -0.83 -18.74
C LEU A 365 18.51 -1.34 -17.73
N GLY A 366 18.06 -1.97 -16.64
CA GLY A 366 18.94 -2.54 -15.62
C GLY A 366 19.87 -3.62 -16.18
N ILE A 367 19.34 -4.53 -17.03
CA ILE A 367 20.15 -5.55 -17.69
C ILE A 367 21.17 -4.90 -18.64
N VAL A 368 20.76 -3.92 -19.45
CA VAL A 368 21.68 -3.21 -20.35
C VAL A 368 22.80 -2.52 -19.57
N LEU A 369 22.49 -1.85 -18.45
CA LEU A 369 23.49 -1.22 -17.59
C LEU A 369 24.41 -2.24 -16.91
N ALA A 370 23.89 -3.42 -16.55
CA ALA A 370 24.68 -4.50 -15.97
C ALA A 370 25.71 -5.10 -16.96
N LEU A 371 25.42 -5.03 -18.27
CA LEU A 371 26.30 -5.52 -19.33
C LEU A 371 27.49 -4.59 -19.62
N ILE A 372 27.47 -3.34 -19.12
CA ILE A 372 28.53 -2.36 -19.37
C ILE A 372 29.81 -2.76 -18.58
N PRO A 373 30.96 -3.02 -19.24
CA PRO A 373 32.19 -3.40 -18.57
C PRO A 373 32.72 -2.28 -17.66
N SER A 374 32.79 -2.52 -16.35
CA SER A 374 33.35 -1.56 -15.39
C SER A 374 34.88 -1.59 -15.40
N ASN A 375 35.51 -1.00 -16.41
CA ASN A 375 36.98 -0.91 -16.51
C ASN A 375 37.56 0.42 -16.00
N GLN A 376 36.76 1.27 -15.35
CA GLN A 376 37.21 2.53 -14.75
C GLN A 376 36.59 2.73 -13.36
N SER A 377 37.34 3.37 -12.47
CA SER A 377 37.03 3.66 -11.07
C SER A 377 35.82 4.57 -10.84
N ASP A 378 35.32 5.24 -11.88
CA ASP A 378 34.40 6.37 -11.73
C ASP A 378 32.92 6.03 -11.99
N LEU A 379 32.60 4.76 -12.29
CA LEU A 379 31.27 4.30 -12.71
C LEU A 379 30.59 3.35 -11.70
N PHE A 380 30.92 3.48 -10.40
CA PHE A 380 30.32 2.66 -9.33
C PHE A 380 28.78 2.77 -9.31
N TRP A 381 28.24 3.97 -9.52
CA TRP A 381 26.80 4.25 -9.52
C TRP A 381 26.01 3.52 -10.61
N ILE A 382 26.64 3.15 -11.75
CA ILE A 382 25.96 2.41 -12.83
C ILE A 382 25.58 1.01 -12.37
N LYS A 383 26.48 0.34 -11.64
CA LYS A 383 26.21 -1.00 -11.14
C LYS A 383 25.14 -0.98 -10.06
N ASP A 384 25.18 -0.01 -9.15
CA ASP A 384 24.14 0.14 -8.12
C ASP A 384 22.78 0.45 -8.74
N SER A 385 22.77 1.29 -9.78
CA SER A 385 21.55 1.59 -10.56
C SER A 385 21.03 0.34 -11.28
N ALA A 386 21.91 -0.43 -11.92
CA ALA A 386 21.54 -1.69 -12.57
C ALA A 386 20.94 -2.67 -11.57
N TRP A 387 21.54 -2.79 -10.38
CA TRP A 387 21.05 -3.64 -9.30
C TRP A 387 19.66 -3.26 -8.81
N MET A 388 19.45 -1.98 -8.51
CA MET A 388 18.14 -1.49 -8.07
C MET A 388 17.09 -1.65 -9.16
N LEU A 389 17.42 -1.34 -10.42
CA LEU A 389 16.52 -1.51 -11.56
C LEU A 389 16.11 -2.97 -11.75
N ILE A 390 17.04 -3.91 -11.72
CA ILE A 390 16.69 -5.33 -11.88
C ILE A 390 15.92 -5.82 -10.65
N GLY A 391 16.43 -5.57 -9.44
CA GLY A 391 15.87 -6.09 -8.20
C GLY A 391 14.44 -5.61 -7.93
N LEU A 392 14.20 -4.30 -7.98
CA LEU A 392 12.89 -3.72 -7.69
C LEU A 392 11.83 -4.17 -8.70
N ASN A 393 12.18 -4.14 -9.99
CA ASN A 393 11.24 -4.52 -11.05
C ASN A 393 10.98 -6.03 -11.08
N LEU A 394 11.99 -6.86 -10.78
CA LEU A 394 11.82 -8.31 -10.68
C LEU A 394 10.93 -8.69 -9.49
N ILE A 395 11.11 -8.03 -8.33
CA ILE A 395 10.23 -8.21 -7.16
C ILE A 395 8.78 -7.87 -7.54
N ASN A 396 8.54 -6.72 -8.18
CA ASN A 396 7.19 -6.34 -8.62
C ASN A 396 6.60 -7.30 -9.66
N LEU A 397 7.44 -8.00 -10.43
CA LEU A 397 7.01 -9.02 -11.40
C LEU A 397 6.79 -10.41 -10.77
N LEU A 398 7.06 -10.62 -9.46
CA LEU A 398 6.76 -11.90 -8.82
C LEU A 398 5.26 -12.18 -8.81
N PRO A 399 4.84 -13.46 -8.95
CA PRO A 399 3.43 -13.87 -8.92
C PRO A 399 2.87 -13.86 -7.48
N ILE A 400 2.97 -12.74 -6.79
CA ILE A 400 2.53 -12.55 -5.40
C ILE A 400 1.57 -11.35 -5.38
N TYR A 401 0.30 -11.56 -5.01
CA TYR A 401 -0.64 -10.47 -4.86
C TYR A 401 -0.30 -9.65 -3.59
N PRO A 402 -0.30 -8.30 -3.63
CA PRO A 402 -0.83 -7.40 -4.66
C PRO A 402 0.21 -6.80 -5.62
N LEU A 403 1.40 -7.40 -5.78
CA LEU A 403 2.40 -6.92 -6.75
C LEU A 403 1.89 -7.07 -8.19
N ASP A 404 2.50 -6.37 -9.15
CA ASP A 404 1.99 -6.35 -10.53
C ASP A 404 2.05 -7.71 -11.21
N GLY A 405 3.11 -8.49 -10.98
CA GLY A 405 3.18 -9.88 -11.40
C GLY A 405 2.06 -10.74 -10.80
N GLY A 406 1.74 -10.52 -9.52
CA GLY A 406 0.58 -11.13 -8.86
C GLY A 406 -0.74 -10.73 -9.52
N LYS A 407 -0.93 -9.45 -9.85
CA LYS A 407 -2.12 -8.98 -10.58
C LYS A 407 -2.20 -9.61 -11.98
N ILE A 408 -1.08 -9.70 -12.71
CA ILE A 408 -0.99 -10.35 -14.03
C ILE A 408 -1.35 -11.83 -13.92
N ALA A 409 -0.73 -12.56 -12.99
CA ALA A 409 -1.01 -13.98 -12.75
C ALA A 409 -2.49 -14.20 -12.39
N ASN A 410 -3.04 -13.33 -11.54
CA ASN A 410 -4.46 -13.35 -11.22
C ASN A 410 -5.33 -13.14 -12.46
N LEU A 411 -5.03 -12.14 -13.29
CA LEU A 411 -5.79 -11.86 -14.52
C LEU A 411 -5.74 -13.02 -15.52
N LEU A 412 -4.58 -13.62 -15.73
CA LEU A 412 -4.36 -14.63 -16.76
C LEU A 412 -4.86 -16.01 -16.35
N VAL A 413 -4.68 -16.39 -15.08
CA VAL A 413 -4.90 -17.76 -14.58
C VAL A 413 -6.10 -17.83 -13.65
N PHE A 414 -6.09 -17.05 -12.56
CA PHE A 414 -7.01 -17.26 -11.43
C PHE A 414 -8.35 -16.51 -11.54
N SER A 415 -8.45 -15.49 -12.39
CA SER A 415 -9.69 -14.70 -12.57
C SER A 415 -10.83 -15.51 -13.19
N ARG A 416 -10.48 -16.60 -13.91
CA ARG A 416 -11.41 -17.45 -14.64
C ARG A 416 -12.35 -18.22 -13.70
N PHE A 417 -11.82 -18.69 -12.57
CA PHE A 417 -12.62 -19.42 -11.60
C PHE A 417 -12.96 -18.51 -10.44
N ALA A 418 -14.22 -18.56 -10.03
CA ALA A 418 -14.75 -17.60 -9.08
C ALA A 418 -13.98 -17.56 -7.76
N TYR A 419 -13.50 -18.70 -7.24
CA TYR A 419 -12.84 -18.78 -5.94
C TYR A 419 -11.30 -18.84 -6.00
N SER A 420 -10.71 -19.08 -7.17
CA SER A 420 -9.26 -19.23 -7.26
C SER A 420 -8.51 -17.92 -7.04
N ASP A 421 -9.10 -16.77 -7.38
CA ASP A 421 -8.48 -15.48 -7.06
C ASP A 421 -8.45 -15.21 -5.55
N VAL A 422 -9.45 -15.68 -4.81
CA VAL A 422 -9.49 -15.57 -3.34
C VAL A 422 -8.38 -16.42 -2.74
N LEU A 423 -8.23 -17.67 -3.19
CA LEU A 423 -7.15 -18.56 -2.75
C LEU A 423 -5.77 -17.96 -3.05
N PHE A 424 -5.59 -17.40 -4.25
CA PHE A 424 -4.35 -16.76 -4.64
C PHE A 424 -4.02 -15.52 -3.80
N LYS A 425 -5.02 -14.70 -3.46
CA LYS A 425 -4.85 -13.57 -2.51
C LYS A 425 -4.49 -14.05 -1.11
N MET A 426 -5.09 -15.13 -0.61
CA MET A 426 -4.73 -15.72 0.69
C MET A 426 -3.30 -16.28 0.70
N PHE A 427 -2.88 -16.90 -0.39
CA PHE A 427 -1.50 -17.35 -0.55
C PHE A 427 -0.53 -16.16 -0.55
N GLY A 428 -0.83 -15.09 -1.30
CA GLY A 428 -0.05 -13.86 -1.27
C GLY A 428 0.04 -13.24 0.13
N LEU A 429 -1.08 -13.26 0.88
CA LEU A 429 -1.12 -12.81 2.27
C LEU A 429 -0.15 -13.60 3.17
N LEU A 430 -0.12 -14.93 3.04
CA LEU A 430 0.78 -15.80 3.80
C LEU A 430 2.25 -15.50 3.47
N VAL A 431 2.59 -15.43 2.17
CA VAL A 431 3.95 -15.14 1.72
C VAL A 431 4.42 -13.77 2.21
N LEU A 432 3.61 -12.73 2.04
CA LEU A 432 3.92 -11.38 2.54
C LEU A 432 3.99 -11.34 4.07
N GLY A 433 3.16 -12.12 4.76
CA GLY A 433 3.21 -12.30 6.21
C GLY A 433 4.55 -12.84 6.67
N CYS A 434 5.03 -13.93 6.07
CA CYS A 434 6.35 -14.50 6.36
C CYS A 434 7.48 -13.50 6.06
N LEU A 435 7.41 -12.79 4.92
CA LEU A 435 8.41 -11.78 4.57
C LEU A 435 8.38 -10.58 5.52
N SER A 436 7.21 -10.23 6.06
CA SER A 436 7.07 -9.09 6.99
C SER A 436 7.78 -9.30 8.33
N ILE A 437 8.08 -10.55 8.70
CA ILE A 437 8.91 -10.87 9.86
C ILE A 437 10.32 -10.27 9.70
N PHE A 438 10.86 -10.33 8.48
CA PHE A 438 12.18 -9.80 8.16
C PHE A 438 12.15 -8.34 7.72
N GLN A 439 11.06 -7.91 7.06
CA GLN A 439 10.91 -6.57 6.49
C GLN A 439 9.57 -5.96 6.93
N PRO A 440 9.54 -5.22 8.05
CA PRO A 440 8.28 -4.83 8.68
C PRO A 440 7.41 -3.86 7.88
N VAL A 441 7.97 -3.15 6.89
CA VAL A 441 7.20 -2.32 5.94
C VAL A 441 6.18 -3.16 5.16
N LEU A 442 6.46 -4.44 4.90
CA LEU A 442 5.57 -5.33 4.15
C LEU A 442 4.26 -5.64 4.88
N ILE A 443 4.17 -5.38 6.19
CA ILE A 443 2.95 -5.57 6.97
C ILE A 443 1.78 -4.73 6.43
N ILE A 444 2.08 -3.59 5.78
CA ILE A 444 1.05 -2.73 5.18
C ILE A 444 0.36 -3.47 4.02
N PHE A 445 1.12 -4.16 3.17
CA PHE A 445 0.55 -4.97 2.10
C PHE A 445 -0.26 -6.16 2.63
N VAL A 446 0.16 -6.75 3.75
CA VAL A 446 -0.60 -7.80 4.45
C VAL A 446 -1.96 -7.26 4.90
N ILE A 447 -1.98 -6.12 5.60
CA ILE A 447 -3.21 -5.49 6.09
C ILE A 447 -4.15 -5.15 4.92
N LEU A 448 -3.65 -4.47 3.88
CA LEU A 448 -4.46 -4.09 2.72
C LEU A 448 -5.04 -5.32 2.00
N THR A 449 -4.25 -6.37 1.84
CA THR A 449 -4.71 -7.62 1.21
C THR A 449 -5.75 -8.30 2.07
N ALA A 450 -5.56 -8.37 3.40
CA ALA A 450 -6.50 -8.96 4.34
C ALA A 450 -7.87 -8.29 4.29
N PHE A 451 -7.92 -6.95 4.29
CA PHE A 451 -9.18 -6.19 4.16
C PHE A 451 -9.92 -6.46 2.85
N SER A 452 -9.22 -6.85 1.79
CA SER A 452 -9.81 -7.13 0.47
C SER A 452 -10.41 -8.55 0.33
N ILE A 453 -10.06 -9.48 1.23
CA ILE A 453 -10.48 -10.89 1.11
C ILE A 453 -12.00 -11.07 1.28
N PRO A 454 -12.67 -10.50 2.31
CA PRO A 454 -14.11 -10.70 2.48
C PRO A 454 -14.95 -10.16 1.32
N SER A 455 -14.56 -9.03 0.73
CA SER A 455 -15.24 -8.48 -0.45
C SER A 455 -14.96 -9.33 -1.69
N SER A 456 -13.72 -9.79 -1.88
CA SER A 456 -13.36 -10.73 -2.96
C SER A 456 -14.13 -12.04 -2.87
N PHE A 457 -14.33 -12.59 -1.66
CA PHE A 457 -15.12 -13.80 -1.45
C PHE A 457 -16.62 -13.60 -1.77
N ARG A 458 -17.19 -12.46 -1.40
CA ARG A 458 -18.58 -12.10 -1.78
C ARG A 458 -18.70 -11.96 -3.30
N ALA A 459 -17.74 -11.30 -3.95
CA ALA A 459 -17.70 -11.15 -5.40
C ALA A 459 -17.53 -12.51 -6.11
N ALA A 460 -16.65 -13.38 -5.61
CA ALA A 460 -16.48 -14.76 -6.05
C ALA A 460 -17.80 -15.54 -6.00
N LYS A 461 -18.48 -15.52 -4.84
CA LYS A 461 -19.76 -16.19 -4.66
C LYS A 461 -20.81 -15.69 -5.66
N ALA A 462 -20.93 -14.39 -5.85
CA ALA A 462 -21.85 -13.80 -6.84
C ALA A 462 -21.46 -14.22 -8.28
N ASN A 463 -20.18 -14.10 -8.63
CA ASN A 463 -19.66 -14.40 -9.96
C ASN A 463 -19.84 -15.89 -10.35
N SER A 464 -19.65 -16.82 -9.41
CA SER A 464 -19.82 -18.27 -9.64
C SER A 464 -21.23 -18.62 -10.14
N LYS A 465 -22.25 -17.94 -9.60
CA LYS A 465 -23.65 -18.11 -9.98
C LYS A 465 -23.97 -17.36 -11.27
N LEU A 466 -23.42 -16.16 -11.41
CA LEU A 466 -23.68 -15.25 -12.52
C LEU A 466 -23.09 -15.73 -13.85
N GLN A 467 -21.87 -16.28 -13.88
CA GLN A 467 -21.24 -16.76 -15.10
C GLN A 467 -22.07 -17.84 -15.81
N ARG A 468 -22.82 -18.66 -15.05
CA ARG A 468 -23.72 -19.68 -15.62
C ARG A 468 -24.92 -19.05 -16.33
N LEU A 469 -25.40 -17.91 -15.85
CA LEU A 469 -26.56 -17.21 -16.40
C LEU A 469 -26.19 -16.27 -17.55
N LEU A 470 -25.06 -15.56 -17.45
CA LEU A 470 -24.53 -14.70 -18.53
C LEU A 470 -24.08 -15.51 -19.76
N LYS A 471 -23.70 -16.79 -19.58
CA LYS A 471 -23.46 -17.70 -20.71
C LYS A 471 -24.74 -18.06 -21.46
N LYS A 472 -25.88 -18.15 -20.77
CA LYS A 472 -27.19 -18.48 -21.35
C LYS A 472 -27.90 -17.26 -21.95
N SER A 473 -27.67 -16.07 -21.37
CA SER A 473 -28.26 -14.80 -21.78
C SER A 473 -27.15 -13.76 -21.97
N LYS A 474 -26.58 -13.69 -23.17
CA LYS A 474 -25.56 -12.68 -23.48
C LYS A 474 -26.24 -11.30 -23.57
N PRO A 475 -25.91 -10.33 -22.72
CA PRO A 475 -26.45 -8.98 -22.84
C PRO A 475 -25.95 -8.34 -24.14
N SER A 476 -26.85 -7.65 -24.84
CA SER A 476 -26.59 -7.01 -26.14
C SER A 476 -25.73 -5.73 -26.05
N ASN A 477 -25.64 -5.11 -24.87
CA ASN A 477 -24.87 -3.87 -24.65
C ASN A 477 -24.33 -3.78 -23.20
N SER A 478 -23.23 -3.06 -22.99
CA SER A 478 -22.58 -2.83 -21.68
C SER A 478 -23.47 -2.07 -20.70
N ASP A 479 -24.33 -1.17 -21.19
CA ASP A 479 -25.32 -0.47 -20.36
C ASP A 479 -26.41 -1.41 -19.80
N ASN A 480 -26.77 -2.45 -20.55
CA ASN A 480 -27.71 -3.48 -20.09
C ASN A 480 -27.07 -4.45 -19.09
N LEU A 481 -25.74 -4.60 -19.10
CA LEU A 481 -25.02 -5.49 -18.19
C LEU A 481 -25.20 -5.08 -16.72
N VAL A 482 -25.09 -3.78 -16.40
CA VAL A 482 -25.26 -3.28 -15.02
C VAL A 482 -26.65 -3.64 -14.49
N ASN A 483 -27.69 -3.40 -15.29
CA ASN A 483 -29.06 -3.72 -14.93
C ASN A 483 -29.24 -5.22 -14.66
N HIS A 484 -28.76 -6.07 -15.56
CA HIS A 484 -28.82 -7.53 -15.39
C HIS A 484 -28.08 -7.97 -14.12
N ILE A 485 -26.89 -7.44 -13.84
CA ILE A 485 -26.14 -7.78 -12.63
C ILE A 485 -26.97 -7.45 -11.37
N PHE A 486 -27.59 -6.27 -11.29
CA PHE A 486 -28.42 -5.93 -10.13
C PHE A 486 -29.66 -6.84 -10.01
N ILE A 487 -30.32 -7.20 -11.12
CA ILE A 487 -31.41 -8.20 -11.12
C ILE A 487 -30.93 -9.52 -10.52
N PHE A 488 -29.76 -10.00 -10.95
CA PHE A 488 -29.20 -11.26 -10.44
C PHE A 488 -28.77 -11.16 -8.97
N LEU A 489 -28.15 -10.06 -8.56
CA LEU A 489 -27.85 -9.81 -7.15
C LEU A 489 -29.13 -9.87 -6.31
N LYS A 490 -30.25 -9.34 -6.82
CA LYS A 490 -31.55 -9.41 -6.16
C LYS A 490 -32.03 -10.86 -6.00
N GLN A 491 -31.96 -11.65 -7.07
CA GLN A 491 -32.34 -13.08 -7.05
C GLN A 491 -31.49 -13.94 -6.09
N PHE A 492 -30.23 -13.56 -5.86
CA PHE A 492 -29.32 -14.32 -4.99
C PHE A 492 -29.29 -13.86 -3.53
N GLY A 493 -30.25 -13.03 -3.10
CA GLY A 493 -30.41 -12.61 -1.71
C GLY A 493 -29.45 -11.51 -1.26
N TYR A 494 -28.89 -10.72 -2.20
CA TYR A 494 -28.04 -9.58 -1.86
C TYR A 494 -28.83 -8.29 -1.58
N ASN A 495 -30.17 -8.32 -1.59
CA ASN A 495 -31.06 -7.15 -1.41
C ASN A 495 -30.70 -6.36 -0.15
N ASN A 496 -30.37 -7.09 0.91
CA ASN A 496 -30.17 -6.57 2.25
C ASN A 496 -28.77 -6.01 2.50
N GLN A 497 -27.85 -6.13 1.54
CA GLN A 497 -26.51 -5.57 1.65
C GLN A 497 -26.53 -4.07 1.36
N PRO A 498 -25.67 -3.28 2.04
CA PRO A 498 -25.50 -1.86 1.72
C PRO A 498 -25.16 -1.64 0.25
N ILE A 499 -25.68 -0.57 -0.36
CA ILE A 499 -25.46 -0.30 -1.78
C ILE A 499 -23.98 -0.09 -2.11
N THR A 500 -23.21 0.42 -1.15
CA THR A 500 -21.74 0.56 -1.25
C THR A 500 -21.05 -0.79 -1.45
N SER A 501 -21.48 -1.84 -0.74
CA SER A 501 -20.96 -3.20 -0.92
C SER A 501 -21.40 -3.80 -2.26
N LYS A 502 -22.66 -3.58 -2.66
CA LYS A 502 -23.18 -4.03 -3.96
C LYS A 502 -22.40 -3.40 -5.11
N ASN A 503 -22.10 -2.11 -5.04
CA ASN A 503 -21.33 -1.41 -6.07
C ASN A 503 -19.94 -2.01 -6.27
N PHE A 504 -19.24 -2.38 -5.19
CA PHE A 504 -17.94 -3.05 -5.31
C PHE A 504 -18.07 -4.40 -6.04
N ILE A 505 -19.08 -5.20 -5.70
CA ILE A 505 -19.36 -6.48 -6.36
C ILE A 505 -19.69 -6.27 -7.84
N VAL A 506 -20.53 -5.29 -8.17
CA VAL A 506 -20.91 -4.96 -9.55
C VAL A 506 -19.68 -4.56 -10.36
N LYS A 507 -18.81 -3.69 -9.84
CA LYS A 507 -17.56 -3.29 -10.50
C LYS A 507 -16.65 -4.47 -10.79
N ASP A 508 -16.43 -5.34 -9.79
CA ASP A 508 -15.57 -6.52 -9.95
C ASP A 508 -16.13 -7.48 -11.01
N ILE A 509 -17.45 -7.67 -11.03
CA ILE A 509 -18.14 -8.51 -12.01
C ILE A 509 -18.02 -7.95 -13.43
N ILE A 510 -18.25 -6.64 -13.63
CA ILE A 510 -18.12 -6.00 -14.95
C ILE A 510 -16.71 -6.18 -15.49
N ARG A 511 -15.70 -5.93 -14.66
CA ARG A 511 -14.30 -6.14 -15.00
C ARG A 511 -14.04 -7.58 -15.45
N ARG A 512 -14.43 -8.57 -14.63
CA ARG A 512 -14.24 -9.99 -14.95
C ARG A 512 -15.00 -10.42 -16.20
N TYR A 513 -16.19 -9.87 -16.42
CA TYR A 513 -16.98 -10.15 -17.62
C TYR A 513 -16.21 -9.75 -18.87
N ASN A 514 -15.66 -8.53 -18.90
CA ASN A 514 -14.89 -8.03 -20.05
C ASN A 514 -13.57 -8.78 -20.23
N GLU A 515 -12.89 -9.17 -19.15
CA GLU A 515 -11.70 -10.04 -19.19
C GLU A 515 -12.03 -11.43 -19.75
N SER A 516 -13.20 -11.99 -19.43
CA SER A 516 -13.65 -13.31 -19.89
C SER A 516 -13.93 -13.39 -21.39
N GLN A 517 -14.22 -12.26 -22.04
CA GLN A 517 -14.45 -12.18 -23.50
C GLN A 517 -13.15 -12.29 -24.32
N GLY A 518 -11.97 -12.21 -23.69
CA GLY A 518 -10.70 -12.35 -24.40
C GLY A 518 -10.50 -13.73 -25.01
N LYS A 519 -10.09 -13.79 -26.30
CA LYS A 519 -9.79 -15.04 -27.01
C LYS A 519 -8.72 -15.86 -26.28
N TRP A 520 -8.85 -17.19 -26.29
CA TRP A 520 -7.90 -18.10 -25.62
C TRP A 520 -6.47 -17.93 -26.14
N ILE A 521 -6.29 -17.72 -27.45
CA ILE A 521 -4.97 -17.48 -28.08
C ILE A 521 -4.29 -16.27 -27.45
N THR A 522 -5.00 -15.14 -27.31
CA THR A 522 -4.47 -13.92 -26.70
C THR A 522 -3.99 -14.17 -25.27
N ARG A 523 -4.71 -14.99 -24.50
CA ARG A 523 -4.30 -15.36 -23.14
C ARG A 523 -3.00 -16.15 -23.13
N VAL A 524 -2.89 -17.18 -23.98
CA VAL A 524 -1.67 -18.00 -24.06
C VAL A 524 -0.47 -17.14 -24.45
N SER A 525 -0.62 -16.27 -25.45
CA SER A 525 0.44 -15.34 -25.84
C SER A 525 0.87 -14.42 -24.69
N LEU A 526 -0.07 -13.90 -23.89
CA LEU A 526 0.23 -13.06 -22.73
C LEU A 526 0.88 -13.83 -21.57
N ILE A 527 0.52 -15.11 -21.37
CA ILE A 527 1.17 -15.99 -20.39
C ILE A 527 2.62 -16.22 -20.81
N ILE A 528 2.87 -16.55 -22.07
CA ILE A 528 4.22 -16.73 -22.62
C ILE A 528 5.03 -15.44 -22.41
N LEU A 529 4.47 -14.28 -22.78
CA LEU A 529 5.14 -12.99 -22.59
C LEU A 529 5.51 -12.73 -21.12
N TYR A 530 4.60 -13.00 -20.19
CA TYR A 530 4.84 -12.84 -18.75
C TYR A 530 5.95 -13.80 -18.25
N CYS A 531 5.89 -15.08 -18.64
CA CYS A 531 6.92 -16.07 -18.30
C CYS A 531 8.29 -15.68 -18.87
N CYS A 532 8.36 -15.25 -20.14
CA CYS A 532 9.60 -14.76 -20.76
C CYS A 532 10.17 -13.55 -20.00
N SER A 533 9.31 -12.63 -19.56
CA SER A 533 9.73 -11.45 -18.77
C SER A 533 10.33 -11.85 -17.42
N LEU A 534 9.73 -12.84 -16.75
CA LEU A 534 10.19 -13.34 -15.46
C LEU A 534 11.50 -14.13 -15.59
N ILE A 535 11.60 -15.01 -16.59
CA ILE A 535 12.82 -15.76 -16.89
C ILE A 535 13.94 -14.78 -17.27
N GLY A 536 13.68 -13.83 -18.17
CA GLY A 536 14.66 -12.82 -18.57
C GLY A 536 15.15 -11.95 -17.41
N GLY A 537 14.25 -11.60 -16.49
CA GLY A 537 14.61 -10.89 -15.27
C GLY A 537 15.48 -11.72 -14.32
N PHE A 538 15.19 -13.01 -14.16
CA PHE A 538 15.95 -13.92 -13.31
C PHE A 538 17.32 -14.27 -13.91
N THR A 539 17.40 -14.54 -15.20
CA THR A 539 18.68 -14.80 -15.88
C THR A 539 19.54 -13.55 -15.95
N GLY A 540 18.93 -12.38 -16.20
CA GLY A 540 19.60 -11.09 -16.17
C GLY A 540 20.14 -10.73 -14.78
N SER A 541 19.39 -11.01 -13.71
CA SER A 541 19.88 -10.81 -12.35
C SER A 541 21.02 -11.77 -12.02
N LEU A 542 20.92 -13.05 -12.35
CA LEU A 542 22.00 -14.02 -12.17
C LEU A 542 23.28 -13.62 -12.91
N TYR A 543 23.17 -13.17 -14.17
CA TYR A 543 24.30 -12.68 -14.95
C TYR A 543 24.96 -11.47 -14.27
N ALA A 544 24.15 -10.54 -13.75
CA ALA A 544 24.67 -9.38 -13.05
C ALA A 544 25.42 -9.79 -11.76
N ILE A 545 24.95 -10.80 -11.00
CA ILE A 545 25.51 -11.18 -9.68
C ILE A 545 26.82 -11.92 -9.91
N ALA A 546 26.82 -12.84 -10.86
CA ALA A 546 27.93 -13.71 -11.15
C ALA A 546 27.92 -14.06 -12.64
N PRO A 547 28.57 -13.27 -13.51
CA PRO A 547 28.58 -13.55 -14.96
C PRO A 547 29.17 -14.94 -15.30
N ASN A 548 29.95 -15.52 -14.37
CA ASN A 548 30.55 -16.85 -14.52
C ASN A 548 29.66 -18.02 -14.04
N THR A 549 28.56 -17.79 -13.30
CA THR A 549 27.68 -18.90 -12.83
C THR A 549 26.78 -19.45 -13.92
N ILE A 550 26.46 -18.67 -14.96
CA ILE A 550 25.67 -19.14 -16.10
C ILE A 550 26.46 -20.18 -16.90
N ASN A 551 27.76 -19.99 -17.07
CA ASN A 551 28.66 -21.00 -17.63
C ASN A 551 28.79 -22.25 -16.74
N LEU A 552 28.67 -22.07 -15.42
CA LEU A 552 28.69 -23.19 -14.47
C LEU A 552 27.40 -24.02 -14.56
N LEU A 553 26.24 -23.38 -14.68
CA LEU A 553 24.91 -24.03 -14.79
C LEU A 553 24.82 -24.95 -16.01
N SER A 554 25.45 -24.59 -17.13
CA SER A 554 25.55 -25.46 -18.31
C SER A 554 26.47 -26.68 -18.11
N GLU A 555 27.38 -26.64 -17.14
CA GLU A 555 28.32 -27.74 -16.84
C GLU A 555 27.82 -28.67 -15.71
N ILE A 556 26.79 -28.28 -14.95
CA ILE A 556 26.26 -29.06 -13.80
C ILE A 556 25.90 -30.52 -14.15
N PRO A 557 25.21 -30.83 -15.27
CA PRO A 557 24.90 -32.22 -15.62
C PRO A 557 26.16 -33.08 -15.79
N TYR A 558 27.20 -32.51 -16.41
CA TYR A 558 28.48 -33.19 -16.68
C TYR A 558 29.34 -33.34 -15.42
N ILE A 559 29.28 -32.37 -14.49
CA ILE A 559 29.99 -32.40 -13.20
C ILE A 559 29.44 -33.52 -12.29
N LEU A 560 28.14 -33.79 -12.36
CA LEU A 560 27.47 -34.82 -11.55
C LEU A 560 27.78 -36.25 -12.04
N GLU A 561 28.00 -36.44 -13.34
CA GLU A 561 28.31 -37.77 -13.92
C GLU A 561 29.75 -38.25 -13.67
N ASN A 562 30.75 -37.35 -13.59
CA ASN A 562 32.15 -37.74 -13.41
C ASN A 562 32.97 -36.75 -12.54
N PRO A 563 32.70 -36.69 -11.23
CA PRO A 563 33.28 -35.69 -10.33
C PRO A 563 34.81 -35.77 -10.18
N ARG A 564 35.40 -36.96 -10.30
CA ARG A 564 36.87 -37.15 -10.22
C ARG A 564 37.58 -36.57 -11.43
N GLN A 565 37.09 -36.89 -12.63
CA GLN A 565 37.70 -36.43 -13.89
C GLN A 565 37.55 -34.91 -14.09
N HIS A 566 36.41 -34.35 -13.66
CA HIS A 566 36.21 -32.91 -13.66
C HIS A 566 37.16 -32.19 -12.70
N ARG A 567 37.36 -32.74 -11.48
CA ARG A 567 38.32 -32.20 -10.51
C ARG A 567 39.75 -32.20 -11.08
N GLU A 568 40.17 -33.25 -11.75
CA GLU A 568 41.50 -33.32 -12.37
C GLU A 568 41.67 -32.31 -13.51
N ARG A 569 40.67 -32.17 -14.39
CA ARG A 569 40.68 -31.15 -15.46
C ARG A 569 40.71 -29.74 -14.91
N PHE A 570 39.92 -29.47 -13.87
CA PHE A 570 39.90 -28.18 -13.20
C PHE A 570 41.25 -27.84 -12.58
N LEU A 571 41.87 -28.77 -11.84
CA LEU A 571 43.21 -28.59 -11.27
C LEU A 571 44.28 -28.40 -12.36
N SER A 572 44.17 -29.12 -13.48
CA SER A 572 45.05 -28.96 -14.64
C SER A 572 44.94 -27.57 -15.27
N LYS A 573 43.71 -27.06 -15.47
CA LYS A 573 43.47 -25.68 -15.94
C LYS A 573 44.11 -24.65 -15.00
N GLN A 574 43.95 -24.78 -13.69
CA GLN A 574 44.58 -23.85 -12.74
C GLN A 574 46.10 -23.84 -12.85
N LYS A 575 46.73 -25.02 -13.05
CA LYS A 575 48.18 -25.12 -13.28
C LYS A 575 48.61 -24.44 -14.59
N GLN A 576 47.85 -24.60 -15.67
CA GLN A 576 48.12 -23.91 -16.95
C GLN A 576 47.97 -22.38 -16.82
N GLU A 577 46.96 -21.92 -16.09
CA GLU A 577 46.77 -20.48 -15.84
C GLU A 577 47.92 -19.89 -15.04
N ILE A 578 48.47 -20.62 -14.06
CA ILE A 578 49.70 -20.20 -13.34
C ILE A 578 50.88 -20.07 -14.31
N GLN A 579 51.09 -21.02 -15.21
CA GLN A 579 52.17 -20.97 -16.20
C GLN A 579 52.03 -19.76 -17.13
N LYS A 580 50.83 -19.54 -17.69
CA LYS A 580 50.55 -18.37 -18.56
C LYS A 580 50.74 -17.05 -17.84
N ALA A 581 50.21 -16.93 -16.62
CA ALA A 581 50.35 -15.72 -15.83
C ALA A 581 51.82 -15.47 -15.46
N THR A 582 52.60 -16.53 -15.20
CA THR A 582 54.05 -16.42 -14.93
C THR A 582 54.82 -15.93 -16.15
N ALA A 583 54.56 -16.47 -17.34
CA ALA A 583 55.17 -15.98 -18.59
C ALA A 583 54.79 -14.52 -18.89
N THR A 584 53.57 -14.12 -18.55
CA THR A 584 53.09 -12.74 -18.71
C THR A 584 53.81 -11.80 -17.74
N LEU A 585 53.98 -12.20 -16.48
CA LEU A 585 54.68 -11.41 -15.46
C LEU A 585 56.19 -11.30 -15.72
N GLN A 586 56.80 -12.26 -16.42
CA GLN A 586 58.18 -12.12 -16.90
C GLN A 586 58.33 -10.99 -17.92
N LYS A 587 57.31 -10.76 -18.75
CA LYS A 587 57.29 -9.68 -19.75
C LYS A 587 56.82 -8.35 -19.16
N ASN A 588 55.89 -8.39 -18.20
CA ASN A 588 55.35 -7.21 -17.52
C ASN A 588 55.30 -7.42 -15.99
N PRO A 589 56.40 -7.12 -15.27
CA PRO A 589 56.51 -7.36 -13.83
C PRO A 589 55.66 -6.43 -12.95
N ASN A 590 54.99 -5.41 -13.53
CA ASN A 590 54.18 -4.45 -12.78
C ASN A 590 52.67 -4.67 -12.96
N ASP A 591 52.26 -5.73 -13.67
CA ASP A 591 50.84 -6.04 -13.88
C ASP A 591 50.17 -6.68 -12.64
N VAL A 592 49.58 -5.81 -11.83
CA VAL A 592 48.84 -6.18 -10.62
C VAL A 592 47.68 -7.14 -10.91
N ASN A 593 46.97 -6.98 -12.03
CA ASN A 593 45.83 -7.82 -12.36
C ASN A 593 46.27 -9.25 -12.67
N THR A 594 47.41 -9.41 -13.33
CA THR A 594 47.99 -10.72 -13.60
C THR A 594 48.50 -11.39 -12.31
N TYR A 595 49.12 -10.65 -11.38
CA TYR A 595 49.42 -11.16 -10.03
C TYR A 595 48.15 -11.62 -9.28
N ILE A 596 47.05 -10.86 -9.34
CA ILE A 596 45.79 -11.23 -8.68
C ILE A 596 45.21 -12.53 -9.29
N LYS A 597 45.25 -12.66 -10.61
CA LYS A 597 44.79 -13.88 -11.31
C LYS A 597 45.61 -15.09 -10.89
N ARG A 598 46.94 -14.96 -10.87
CA ARG A 598 47.86 -16.04 -10.47
C ARG A 598 47.71 -16.43 -9.00
N ALA A 599 47.59 -15.45 -8.10
CA ALA A 599 47.35 -15.68 -6.68
C ALA A 599 46.05 -16.45 -6.41
N LYS A 600 44.98 -16.16 -7.16
CA LYS A 600 43.71 -16.90 -7.06
C LYS A 600 43.86 -18.36 -7.51
N ALA A 601 44.59 -18.61 -8.59
CA ALA A 601 44.87 -19.96 -9.07
C ALA A 601 45.70 -20.75 -8.04
N PHE A 602 46.73 -20.13 -7.45
CA PHE A 602 47.50 -20.71 -6.34
C PHE A 602 46.62 -21.07 -5.13
N LYS A 603 45.75 -20.15 -4.68
CA LYS A 603 44.79 -20.44 -3.59
C LYS A 603 43.85 -21.60 -3.91
N THR A 604 43.40 -21.69 -5.16
CA THR A 604 42.51 -22.77 -5.63
C THR A 604 43.21 -24.13 -5.56
N LEU A 605 44.52 -24.16 -5.81
CA LEU A 605 45.37 -25.34 -5.63
C LEU A 605 45.80 -25.57 -4.17
N ARG A 606 45.31 -24.77 -3.22
CA ARG A 606 45.74 -24.72 -1.81
C ARG A 606 47.22 -24.39 -1.62
N ASP A 607 47.86 -23.83 -2.64
CA ASP A 607 49.21 -23.28 -2.54
C ASP A 607 49.15 -21.85 -1.97
N ASN A 608 49.08 -21.78 -0.65
CA ASN A 608 49.04 -20.50 0.05
C ASN A 608 50.38 -19.76 -0.02
N LYS A 609 51.51 -20.47 -0.27
CA LYS A 609 52.84 -19.86 -0.37
C LYS A 609 52.97 -19.07 -1.68
N GLY A 610 52.65 -19.69 -2.81
CA GLY A 610 52.65 -19.00 -4.11
C GLY A 610 51.67 -17.82 -4.15
N ALA A 611 50.50 -17.98 -3.54
CA ALA A 611 49.55 -16.87 -3.39
C ALA A 611 50.11 -15.72 -2.54
N LEU A 612 50.84 -16.02 -1.45
CA LEU A 612 51.43 -15.00 -0.59
C LEU A 612 52.51 -14.19 -1.33
N GLU A 613 53.35 -14.83 -2.13
CA GLU A 613 54.36 -14.15 -2.94
C GLU A 613 53.75 -13.13 -3.91
N ASP A 614 52.67 -13.51 -4.58
CA ASP A 614 51.93 -12.61 -5.47
C ASP A 614 51.29 -11.45 -4.68
N TYR A 615 50.72 -11.73 -3.49
CA TYR A 615 50.17 -10.67 -2.63
C TYR A 615 51.23 -9.73 -2.04
N ASN A 616 52.49 -10.18 -1.87
CA ASN A 616 53.60 -9.29 -1.53
C ASN A 616 53.86 -8.29 -2.66
N GLN A 617 53.85 -8.75 -3.93
CA GLN A 617 54.01 -7.86 -5.08
C GLN A 617 52.82 -6.92 -5.26
N ILE A 618 51.58 -7.42 -5.10
CA ILE A 618 50.36 -6.60 -5.20
C ILE A 618 50.38 -5.47 -4.17
N VAL A 619 50.73 -5.76 -2.91
CA VAL A 619 50.79 -4.73 -1.86
C VAL A 619 51.93 -3.74 -2.10
N ARG A 620 53.05 -4.17 -2.69
CA ARG A 620 54.15 -3.27 -3.10
C ARG A 620 53.70 -2.30 -4.20
N LEU A 621 52.95 -2.79 -5.20
CA LEU A 621 52.50 -2.01 -6.35
C LEU A 621 51.26 -1.14 -6.04
N GLN A 622 50.40 -1.57 -5.12
CA GLN A 622 49.18 -0.85 -4.72
C GLN A 622 49.08 -0.73 -3.19
N PRO A 623 49.93 0.10 -2.54
CA PRO A 623 50.04 0.16 -1.09
C PRO A 623 48.82 0.73 -0.38
N LEU A 624 48.02 1.56 -1.06
CA LEU A 624 46.86 2.27 -0.51
C LEU A 624 45.59 1.42 -0.43
N LYS A 625 45.55 0.26 -1.11
CA LYS A 625 44.34 -0.55 -1.21
C LYS A 625 44.27 -1.59 -0.09
N ALA A 626 43.52 -1.24 0.96
CA ALA A 626 43.37 -2.02 2.19
C ALA A 626 42.99 -3.50 1.98
N GLN A 627 42.14 -3.80 1.00
CA GLN A 627 41.70 -5.17 0.71
C GLN A 627 42.84 -6.13 0.37
N HIS A 628 43.91 -5.65 -0.27
CA HIS A 628 45.07 -6.48 -0.60
C HIS A 628 45.87 -6.84 0.64
N ARG A 629 46.03 -5.89 1.57
CA ARG A 629 46.68 -6.13 2.88
C ARG A 629 45.88 -7.07 3.76
N ILE A 630 44.55 -6.98 3.75
CA ILE A 630 43.68 -7.94 4.47
C ILE A 630 43.89 -9.36 3.93
N THR A 631 43.93 -9.50 2.61
CA THR A 631 44.12 -10.81 1.99
C THR A 631 45.52 -11.38 2.27
N ARG A 632 46.53 -10.51 2.29
CA ARG A 632 47.90 -10.87 2.67
C ARG A 632 48.03 -11.27 4.15
N ALA A 633 47.40 -10.51 5.05
CA ALA A 633 47.33 -10.83 6.48
C ALA A 633 46.69 -12.20 6.71
N PHE A 634 45.59 -12.49 6.01
CA PHE A 634 44.93 -13.79 6.06
C PHE A 634 45.83 -14.95 5.57
N LEU A 635 46.52 -14.76 4.43
CA LEU A 635 47.47 -15.77 3.92
C LEU A 635 48.63 -16.00 4.89
N ASN A 636 49.17 -14.92 5.49
CA ASN A 636 50.17 -15.02 6.55
C ASN A 636 49.64 -15.77 7.77
N SER A 637 48.40 -15.53 8.17
CA SER A 637 47.74 -16.27 9.26
C SER A 637 47.66 -17.77 8.98
N GLN A 638 47.25 -18.15 7.76
CA GLN A 638 47.17 -19.57 7.35
C GLN A 638 48.53 -20.26 7.28
N LEU A 639 49.60 -19.51 7.01
CA LEU A 639 50.98 -20.01 6.94
C LEU A 639 51.72 -19.92 8.28
N GLY A 640 51.09 -19.40 9.34
CA GLY A 640 51.71 -19.21 10.65
C GLY A 640 52.70 -18.03 10.72
N ASN A 641 52.72 -17.16 9.70
CA ASN A 641 53.57 -15.96 9.63
C ASN A 641 52.98 -14.81 10.46
N ILE A 642 52.77 -15.03 11.75
CA ILE A 642 51.97 -14.11 12.60
C ILE A 642 52.64 -12.72 12.70
N LYS A 643 53.97 -12.61 12.64
CA LYS A 643 54.67 -11.31 12.64
C LYS A 643 54.30 -10.45 11.42
N ALA A 644 54.23 -11.03 10.22
CA ALA A 644 53.87 -10.31 9.00
C ALA A 644 52.36 -9.99 8.96
N GLU A 645 51.53 -10.87 9.49
CA GLU A 645 50.10 -10.61 9.72
C GLU A 645 49.89 -9.38 10.61
N MET A 646 50.61 -9.29 11.74
CA MET A 646 50.52 -8.18 12.68
C MET A 646 50.87 -6.83 12.04
N GLN A 647 51.92 -6.79 11.21
CA GLN A 647 52.33 -5.57 10.50
C GLN A 647 51.22 -5.05 9.56
N ASP A 648 50.49 -5.96 8.89
CA ASP A 648 49.37 -5.57 8.04
C ASP A 648 48.19 -5.04 8.86
N TYR A 649 47.88 -5.64 10.01
CA TYR A 649 46.84 -5.12 10.91
C TYR A 649 47.19 -3.77 11.51
N ASP A 650 48.45 -3.55 11.90
CA ASP A 650 48.92 -2.26 12.41
C ASP A 650 48.79 -1.16 11.36
N TYR A 651 49.14 -1.46 10.10
CA TYR A 651 48.93 -0.54 8.99
C TYR A 651 47.45 -0.22 8.80
N LEU A 652 46.58 -1.23 8.79
CA LEU A 652 45.14 -1.04 8.56
C LEU A 652 44.49 -0.22 9.68
N LEU A 653 44.91 -0.41 10.92
CA LEU A 653 44.45 0.37 12.07
C LEU A 653 44.95 1.81 12.02
N LYS A 654 46.22 2.04 11.63
CA LYS A 654 46.76 3.40 11.45
C LYS A 654 45.95 4.23 10.44
N HIS A 655 45.34 3.57 9.46
CA HIS A 655 44.52 4.20 8.42
C HIS A 655 43.01 4.08 8.67
N ASN A 656 42.59 3.70 9.89
CA ASN A 656 41.18 3.59 10.31
C ASN A 656 40.32 2.69 9.41
N TYR A 657 40.89 1.66 8.78
CA TYR A 657 40.12 0.74 7.94
C TYR A 657 39.39 -0.29 8.80
N GLN A 658 38.06 -0.25 8.83
CA GLN A 658 37.20 -1.21 9.55
C GLN A 658 37.75 -1.57 10.95
N PRO A 659 38.02 -0.58 11.83
CA PRO A 659 38.82 -0.76 13.03
C PRO A 659 38.27 -1.85 13.95
N GLN A 660 36.93 -1.97 14.05
CA GLN A 660 36.24 -3.02 14.79
C GLN A 660 36.63 -4.46 14.36
N ILE A 661 36.79 -4.71 13.05
CA ILE A 661 37.14 -6.03 12.50
C ILE A 661 38.63 -6.28 12.70
N ILE A 662 39.45 -5.27 12.43
CA ILE A 662 40.91 -5.40 12.49
C ILE A 662 41.40 -5.55 13.94
N TYR A 663 40.84 -4.82 14.91
CA TYR A 663 41.14 -5.03 16.33
C TYR A 663 40.80 -6.46 16.77
N ALA A 664 39.66 -7.01 16.34
CA ALA A 664 39.27 -8.39 16.69
C ALA A 664 40.25 -9.42 16.09
N LYS A 665 40.65 -9.23 14.83
CA LYS A 665 41.60 -10.11 14.14
C LYS A 665 43.02 -10.01 14.73
N ARG A 666 43.46 -8.81 15.08
CA ARG A 666 44.74 -8.59 15.75
C ARG A 666 44.76 -9.17 17.17
N ALA A 667 43.64 -9.08 17.90
CA ALA A 667 43.49 -9.72 19.21
C ALA A 667 43.58 -11.25 19.13
N GLU A 668 42.96 -11.86 18.12
CA GLU A 668 43.06 -13.30 17.84
C GLU A 668 44.51 -13.71 17.55
N ALA A 669 45.21 -12.95 16.69
CA ALA A 669 46.62 -13.19 16.36
C ALA A 669 47.55 -13.04 17.58
N ARG A 670 47.34 -12.01 18.41
CA ARG A 670 48.06 -11.82 19.68
C ARG A 670 47.79 -12.93 20.68
N THR A 671 46.57 -13.44 20.75
CA THR A 671 46.22 -14.60 21.59
C THR A 671 46.97 -15.86 21.15
N LYS A 672 47.11 -16.09 19.83
CA LYS A 672 47.93 -17.18 19.27
C LYS A 672 49.42 -17.03 19.61
N LEU A 673 49.92 -15.78 19.68
CA LEU A 673 51.27 -15.46 20.13
C LEU A 673 51.45 -15.47 21.66
N ARG A 674 50.39 -15.79 22.43
CA ARG A 674 50.36 -15.68 23.89
C ARG A 674 50.63 -14.26 24.43
N ASP A 675 50.50 -13.24 23.58
CA ASP A 675 50.45 -11.83 24.00
C ASP A 675 49.04 -11.51 24.50
N TYR A 676 48.71 -12.08 25.65
CA TYR A 676 47.38 -11.93 26.25
C TYR A 676 47.10 -10.48 26.68
N LYS A 677 48.13 -9.72 27.09
CA LYS A 677 47.99 -8.30 27.44
C LYS A 677 47.58 -7.47 26.22
N GLY A 678 48.27 -7.64 25.09
CA GLY A 678 47.92 -6.96 23.85
C GLY A 678 46.57 -7.42 23.27
N ALA A 679 46.22 -8.70 23.43
CA ALA A 679 44.90 -9.22 23.04
C ALA A 679 43.76 -8.59 23.86
N ILE A 680 43.92 -8.47 25.18
CA ILE A 680 42.94 -7.81 26.06
C ILE A 680 42.75 -6.34 25.67
N SER A 681 43.83 -5.63 25.38
CA SER A 681 43.77 -4.24 24.92
C SER A 681 42.95 -4.12 23.64
N ASP A 682 43.21 -4.96 22.64
CA ASP A 682 42.50 -4.94 21.37
C ASP A 682 41.03 -5.36 21.52
N TYR A 683 40.72 -6.44 22.24
CA TYR A 683 39.33 -6.82 22.53
C TYR A 683 38.58 -5.71 23.27
N SER A 684 39.24 -4.96 24.15
CA SER A 684 38.63 -3.82 24.83
C SER A 684 38.28 -2.69 23.86
N GLN A 685 39.09 -2.45 22.82
CA GLN A 685 38.73 -1.51 21.75
C GLN A 685 37.54 -2.03 20.93
N VAL A 686 37.50 -3.32 20.61
CA VAL A 686 36.33 -3.92 19.91
C VAL A 686 35.07 -3.77 20.75
N ILE A 687 35.14 -4.00 22.06
CA ILE A 687 33.99 -3.87 22.98
C ILE A 687 33.49 -2.42 23.05
N LYS A 688 34.38 -1.42 23.04
CA LYS A 688 33.98 -0.01 22.96
C LYS A 688 33.19 0.29 21.67
N LEU A 689 33.60 -0.30 20.55
CA LEU A 689 32.95 -0.11 19.24
C LEU A 689 31.68 -0.95 19.07
N LYS A 690 31.65 -2.16 19.65
CA LYS A 690 30.54 -3.14 19.58
C LYS A 690 30.25 -3.74 20.95
N PRO A 691 29.55 -3.00 21.82
CA PRO A 691 29.32 -3.42 23.20
C PRO A 691 28.31 -4.57 23.35
N GLN A 692 27.55 -4.88 22.30
CA GLN A 692 26.47 -5.88 22.30
C GLN A 692 26.89 -7.26 21.77
N ASN A 693 28.17 -7.47 21.43
CA ASN A 693 28.64 -8.76 20.92
C ASN A 693 29.25 -9.60 22.06
N SER A 694 28.55 -10.66 22.47
CA SER A 694 28.93 -11.62 23.52
C SER A 694 30.32 -12.22 23.30
N TRP A 695 30.66 -12.60 22.07
CA TRP A 695 31.94 -13.24 21.71
C TRP A 695 33.16 -12.38 22.03
N ASN A 696 33.04 -11.05 21.98
CA ASN A 696 34.16 -10.18 22.34
C ASN A 696 34.50 -10.25 23.82
N TYR A 697 33.48 -10.37 24.69
CA TYR A 697 33.68 -10.55 26.12
C TYR A 697 34.20 -11.96 26.42
N ILE A 698 33.68 -12.98 25.74
CA ILE A 698 34.15 -14.37 25.88
C ILE A 698 35.65 -14.47 25.55
N ASN A 699 36.05 -13.97 24.40
CA ASN A 699 37.45 -14.03 23.96
C ASN A 699 38.39 -13.21 24.86
N ARG A 700 37.95 -12.05 25.35
CA ARG A 700 38.72 -11.27 26.34
C ARG A 700 38.82 -12.00 27.68
N GLY A 701 37.76 -12.67 28.11
CA GLY A 701 37.71 -13.48 29.32
C GLY A 701 38.72 -14.63 29.28
N TYR A 702 38.80 -15.37 28.17
CA TYR A 702 39.82 -16.40 27.99
C TYR A 702 41.25 -15.83 28.04
N ALA A 703 41.50 -14.69 27.40
CA ALA A 703 42.80 -14.02 27.49
C ALA A 703 43.13 -13.59 28.94
N ARG A 704 42.13 -13.18 29.73
CA ARG A 704 42.28 -12.83 31.16
C ARG A 704 42.59 -14.03 32.05
N ILE A 705 41.99 -15.20 31.78
CA ILE A 705 42.32 -16.45 32.50
C ILE A 705 43.81 -16.77 32.36
N HIS A 706 44.37 -16.63 31.15
CA HIS A 706 45.80 -16.88 30.94
C HIS A 706 46.72 -15.90 31.69
N LEU A 707 46.23 -14.71 32.05
CA LEU A 707 46.93 -13.76 32.92
C LEU A 707 46.56 -13.91 34.40
N LYS A 708 45.77 -14.93 34.77
CA LYS A 708 45.23 -15.15 36.12
C LYS A 708 44.36 -14.01 36.63
N ASP A 709 43.82 -13.17 35.74
CA ASP A 709 42.80 -12.16 36.05
C ASP A 709 41.42 -12.81 36.09
N TYR A 710 41.21 -13.69 37.08
CA TYR A 710 39.99 -14.47 37.21
C TYR A 710 38.76 -13.59 37.51
N ASN A 711 38.93 -12.51 38.27
CA ASN A 711 37.84 -11.56 38.56
C ASN A 711 37.40 -10.78 37.30
N GLY A 712 38.35 -10.33 36.48
CA GLY A 712 38.05 -9.71 35.19
C GLY A 712 37.41 -10.69 34.20
N ALA A 713 37.87 -11.94 34.18
CA ALA A 713 37.28 -13.00 33.36
C ALA A 713 35.84 -13.34 33.81
N LEU A 714 35.57 -13.39 35.11
CA LEU A 714 34.24 -13.60 35.67
C LEU A 714 33.27 -12.49 35.26
N THR A 715 33.74 -11.24 35.30
CA THR A 715 32.96 -10.06 34.87
C THR A 715 32.58 -10.17 33.39
N ASP A 716 33.53 -10.55 32.54
CA ASP A 716 33.29 -10.72 31.10
C ASP A 716 32.35 -11.90 30.82
N ALA A 717 32.47 -13.01 31.53
CA ALA A 717 31.59 -14.17 31.39
C ALA A 717 30.15 -13.82 31.78
N ASN A 718 29.95 -13.11 32.89
CA ASN A 718 28.63 -12.64 33.32
C ASN A 718 28.02 -11.67 32.29
N LYS A 719 28.84 -10.78 31.70
CA LYS A 719 28.36 -9.86 30.67
C LYS A 719 27.96 -10.60 29.40
N ALA A 720 28.74 -11.60 28.98
CA ALA A 720 28.41 -12.44 27.82
C ALA A 720 27.10 -13.19 28.01
N ILE A 721 26.86 -13.77 29.19
CA ILE A 721 25.59 -14.45 29.54
C ILE A 721 24.42 -13.47 29.54
N GLN A 722 24.61 -12.25 30.06
CA GLN A 722 23.57 -11.22 30.02
C GLN A 722 23.18 -10.84 28.58
N LEU A 723 24.16 -10.76 27.68
CA LEU A 723 23.94 -10.40 26.28
C LEU A 723 23.32 -11.55 25.48
N GLN A 724 23.75 -12.78 25.74
CA GLN A 724 23.28 -13.97 25.03
C GLN A 724 23.13 -15.16 26.00
N PRO A 725 21.95 -15.32 26.62
CA PRO A 725 21.72 -16.34 27.64
C PRO A 725 21.78 -17.79 27.14
N GLN A 726 21.78 -18.01 25.83
CA GLN A 726 21.88 -19.34 25.21
C GLN A 726 23.29 -19.63 24.65
N GLU A 727 24.26 -18.73 24.85
CA GLU A 727 25.63 -18.95 24.38
C GLU A 727 26.38 -19.89 25.33
N TYR A 728 26.48 -21.17 24.95
CA TYR A 728 27.13 -22.19 25.78
C TYR A 728 28.59 -21.85 26.11
N SER A 729 29.31 -21.20 25.18
CA SER A 729 30.70 -20.77 25.36
C SER A 729 30.88 -19.80 26.54
N ALA A 730 29.86 -19.00 26.86
CA ALA A 730 29.90 -18.07 27.99
C ALA A 730 29.81 -18.80 29.35
N TYR A 731 29.00 -19.86 29.43
CA TYR A 731 28.93 -20.74 30.60
C TYR A 731 30.19 -21.60 30.74
N ALA A 732 30.76 -22.08 29.63
CA ALA A 732 32.03 -22.79 29.62
C ALA A 732 33.18 -21.91 30.16
N LEU A 733 33.26 -20.66 29.70
CA LEU A 733 34.20 -19.68 30.23
C LEU A 733 34.02 -19.49 31.75
N ARG A 734 32.78 -19.25 32.22
CA ARG A 734 32.52 -19.01 33.65
C ARG A 734 32.82 -20.23 34.52
N SER A 735 32.52 -21.43 34.02
CA SER A 735 32.88 -22.70 34.67
C SER A 735 34.40 -22.84 34.85
N GLN A 736 35.18 -22.50 33.82
CA GLN A 736 36.63 -22.50 33.90
C GLN A 736 37.13 -21.50 34.94
N VAL A 737 36.57 -20.28 34.96
CA VAL A 737 36.91 -19.27 35.98
C VAL A 737 36.60 -19.77 37.40
N TYR A 738 35.44 -20.41 37.62
CA TYR A 738 35.10 -20.95 38.93
C TYR A 738 36.00 -22.10 39.36
N THR A 739 36.50 -22.90 38.42
CA THR A 739 37.47 -23.97 38.71
C THR A 739 38.79 -23.36 39.18
N GLU A 740 39.29 -22.33 38.50
CA GLU A 740 40.50 -21.61 38.89
C GLU A 740 40.36 -20.87 40.23
N LEU A 741 39.14 -20.45 40.58
CA LEU A 741 38.79 -19.85 41.88
C LEU A 741 38.49 -20.88 42.99
N GLY A 742 38.58 -22.18 42.71
CA GLY A 742 38.31 -23.25 43.68
C GLY A 742 36.82 -23.49 44.01
N ASN A 743 35.89 -22.89 43.25
CA ASN A 743 34.46 -23.07 43.43
C ASN A 743 33.92 -24.22 42.55
N SER A 744 34.21 -25.46 43.00
CA SER A 744 33.85 -26.68 42.26
C SER A 744 32.34 -26.87 42.06
N THR A 745 31.50 -26.37 42.98
CA THR A 745 30.04 -26.49 42.87
C THR A 745 29.50 -25.61 41.74
N ALA A 746 29.85 -24.32 41.73
CA ALA A 746 29.44 -23.40 40.67
C ALA A 746 30.04 -23.79 39.30
N ALA A 747 31.30 -24.27 39.29
CA ALA A 747 31.93 -24.77 38.08
C ALA A 747 31.16 -25.94 37.46
N ASN A 748 30.75 -26.93 38.26
CA ASN A 748 29.98 -28.07 37.79
C ASN A 748 28.59 -27.68 37.28
N THR A 749 27.91 -26.75 37.96
CA THR A 749 26.61 -26.24 37.50
C THR A 749 26.70 -25.58 36.13
N ASP A 750 27.66 -24.67 35.94
CA ASP A 750 27.84 -23.99 34.65
C ASP A 750 28.33 -24.95 33.55
N LYS A 751 29.15 -25.95 33.90
CA LYS A 751 29.59 -26.99 32.97
C LYS A 751 28.40 -27.81 32.45
N GLN A 752 27.51 -28.24 33.34
CA GLN A 752 26.28 -28.95 32.95
C GLN A 752 25.38 -28.09 32.08
N LYS A 753 25.27 -26.79 32.39
CA LYS A 753 24.47 -25.84 31.59
C LYS A 753 25.05 -25.63 30.20
N ALA A 754 26.38 -25.52 30.09
CA ALA A 754 27.07 -25.40 28.80
C ALA A 754 26.82 -26.64 27.92
N ILE A 755 26.98 -27.85 28.47
CA ILE A 755 26.74 -29.11 27.74
C ILE A 755 25.29 -29.21 27.24
N ALA A 756 24.32 -28.86 28.09
CA ALA A 756 22.91 -28.90 27.71
C ALA A 756 22.58 -27.92 26.57
N LEU A 757 23.17 -26.71 26.60
CA LEU A 757 22.97 -25.70 25.56
C LEU A 757 23.70 -26.06 24.25
N GLU A 758 24.91 -26.62 24.34
CA GLU A 758 25.67 -27.10 23.18
C GLU A 758 24.90 -28.21 22.45
N LYS A 759 24.37 -29.19 23.18
CA LYS A 759 23.55 -30.27 22.61
C LYS A 759 22.31 -29.73 21.88
N ALA A 760 21.58 -28.79 22.50
CA ALA A 760 20.41 -28.17 21.86
C ALA A 760 20.78 -27.37 20.60
N TRP A 761 21.96 -26.74 20.57
CA TRP A 761 22.46 -26.04 19.40
C TRP A 761 22.89 -26.99 18.27
N GLU A 762 23.47 -28.14 18.59
CA GLU A 762 23.83 -29.17 17.59
C GLU A 762 22.60 -29.82 16.95
N GLU A 763 21.57 -30.12 17.74
CA GLU A 763 20.30 -30.68 17.27
C GLU A 763 19.58 -29.73 16.30
N THR A 764 19.61 -28.42 16.57
CA THR A 764 19.00 -27.39 15.69
C THR A 764 19.80 -27.08 14.42
N ARG A 765 21.03 -27.59 14.28
CA ARG A 765 21.90 -27.36 13.11
C ARG A 765 21.86 -28.53 12.11
N GLN A 766 21.36 -29.70 12.51
CA GLN A 766 21.23 -30.87 11.65
C GLN A 766 19.91 -30.92 10.86
N ASP A 767 18.94 -30.07 11.22
CA ASP A 767 17.71 -29.76 10.46
C ASP A 767 17.91 -28.54 9.54
#